data_AF-A0A2H0X6P7-F1
#
_entry.id   AF-A0A2H0X6P7-F1
#
_cell.length_a   1.000
_cell.length_b   1.000
_cell.length_c   1.000
_cell.angle_alpha   90.00
_cell.angle_beta   90.00
_cell.angle_gamma   90.00
#
_symmetry.space_group_name_H-M   'P 1'
#
loop_
_entity.id
_entity.type
_entity.pdbx_description
1 polymer ?
#
loop_
_entity_poly.entity_id
_entity_poly.type
_entity_poly.pdbx_seq_one_letter_code
_entity_poly.pdbx_strand_id
1 'polypeptide(L)'
;MLFSKNTLSANSPAYLSYGWHPYQSFNSSTFDPQWYINYLSLFSVSEIIYHKDVAPRFVAQSSQKIALLESRGLITPLAKTEYADLYSVNTAKILPHFYVPKSLIASAGKIDAISSITSFNDYDLRTGIYFLDLGQRVPDFLNSPDNPTNSLQTFIKPDKVEVTASLYQKLNQKEIDALVMPGTRILPNSLLYFYVSYKEASLLKKETDLLSRTDLLLWLSGKRIMEMEQLASKGDEKQAFFTMRRYLDFLNDLVENLNTLSKERAEYYKLLEKVQRYFTKHAMVAKKVAGIINTNSFKNLMDEMEELHKKANLLTPLKDHDLYLLKIPYDGSYNLLLRTDKNTDSIFDVNPFKKLDLIMDNTLKKTFVGEKRADGWYEYPNVFSSSGYHSLYLPRFQSRNLITNGSFESPSFSGTSNPPVERSIEAVDGNFSLKLTVDPGDEQTISFTIADFIPGDTYRFSFYCHSLLGTPLEIGVWEISDLNKKDVEPDIDEYSHYASLACFSAWQWQTFDISSSNNSKQMRLIIKLPASDDKSIALLDDLRVERVFIPEIVVRQSEASLYTNKTFPKLTFTKVNPTKYRVLVQGATSPYLLVFSESFQDNWKLYLKKAIPGQDYSSDFGTVTASYFDGEIEEGRRQQVFWDKLSWETWFSKPLAEENHYLVNGYGNSWYITPQNTAELSTYELVVELWPQRLFYIGLAVSGVSLLTCLASLFFVVKKSNFRPSE
;
A
#
# COMPACT_ATOMS: atom_id res chain seq x y z
N MET A 1 -5.94 -29.57 23.98
CA MET A 1 -5.01 -28.58 24.56
C MET A 1 -4.95 -27.28 23.77
N LEU A 2 -4.96 -27.28 22.43
CA LEU A 2 -4.90 -26.04 21.63
C LEU A 2 -6.20 -25.19 21.65
N PHE A 3 -7.37 -25.82 21.73
CA PHE A 3 -8.69 -25.13 21.71
C PHE A 3 -8.98 -24.21 22.92
N SER A 4 -8.14 -24.23 23.96
CA SER A 4 -8.27 -23.33 25.12
C SER A 4 -7.38 -22.08 25.02
N LYS A 5 -6.61 -21.92 23.94
CA LYS A 5 -5.76 -20.75 23.68
C LYS A 5 -6.44 -19.81 22.68
N ASN A 6 -6.22 -18.51 22.84
CA ASN A 6 -6.61 -17.54 21.83
C ASN A 6 -5.78 -17.78 20.57
N THR A 7 -6.43 -17.79 19.40
CA THR A 7 -5.76 -18.00 18.11
C THR A 7 -5.86 -16.74 17.27
N LEU A 8 -4.74 -16.34 16.68
CA LEU A 8 -4.68 -15.32 15.64
C LEU A 8 -4.69 -16.01 14.28
N SER A 9 -5.78 -15.88 13.52
CA SER A 9 -5.83 -16.44 12.16
C SER A 9 -5.07 -15.53 11.19
N ALA A 10 -4.05 -16.09 10.52
CA ALA A 10 -3.17 -15.39 9.59
C ALA A 10 -3.91 -14.74 8.39
N ASN A 11 -5.06 -15.30 8.00
CA ASN A 11 -5.86 -14.84 6.86
C ASN A 11 -7.07 -13.99 7.27
N SER A 12 -7.25 -13.72 8.56
CA SER A 12 -8.38 -12.91 9.03
C SER A 12 -7.98 -11.44 9.12
N PRO A 13 -8.55 -10.53 8.31
CA PRO A 13 -8.34 -9.09 8.47
C PRO A 13 -8.98 -8.55 9.75
N ALA A 14 -9.72 -9.37 10.51
CA ALA A 14 -10.49 -8.93 11.67
C ALA A 14 -9.65 -8.28 12.78
N TYR A 15 -8.33 -8.51 12.81
CA TYR A 15 -7.46 -7.99 13.86
C TYR A 15 -6.82 -6.63 13.53
N LEU A 16 -6.77 -6.27 12.24
CA LEU A 16 -6.28 -4.99 11.75
C LEU A 16 -7.35 -4.43 10.82
N SER A 17 -8.19 -3.54 11.33
CA SER A 17 -9.40 -2.98 10.69
C SER A 17 -9.17 -2.18 9.39
N TYR A 18 -8.02 -2.34 8.74
CA TYR A 18 -7.49 -1.44 7.72
C TYR A 18 -6.99 -2.18 6.46
N GLY A 19 -7.45 -3.41 6.22
CA GLY A 19 -7.33 -4.08 4.91
C GLY A 19 -5.94 -4.61 4.53
N TRP A 20 -4.97 -4.60 5.44
CA TRP A 20 -3.64 -5.18 5.21
C TRP A 20 -3.59 -6.66 5.62
N HIS A 21 -2.99 -7.49 4.77
CA HIS A 21 -2.80 -8.93 5.00
C HIS A 21 -1.32 -9.25 5.30
N PRO A 22 -0.92 -9.30 6.59
CA PRO A 22 0.48 -9.48 6.99
C PRO A 22 1.07 -10.82 6.51
N TYR A 23 0.26 -11.87 6.44
CA TYR A 23 0.70 -13.16 5.90
C TYR A 23 0.96 -13.12 4.39
N GLN A 24 0.14 -12.39 3.64
CA GLN A 24 0.40 -12.16 2.22
C GLN A 24 1.72 -11.40 2.05
N SER A 25 1.95 -10.36 2.86
CA SER A 25 3.24 -9.65 2.88
C SER A 25 4.39 -10.56 3.28
N PHE A 26 4.21 -11.47 4.24
CA PHE A 26 5.24 -12.45 4.60
C PHE A 26 5.56 -13.40 3.46
N ASN A 27 4.55 -13.87 2.72
CA ASN A 27 4.74 -14.75 1.58
C ASN A 27 5.37 -14.02 0.38
N SER A 28 4.94 -12.80 0.10
CA SER A 28 5.44 -12.00 -1.04
C SER A 28 6.75 -11.26 -0.74
N SER A 29 7.10 -11.03 0.53
CA SER A 29 8.33 -10.31 0.87
C SER A 29 9.56 -11.12 0.51
N THR A 30 10.53 -10.48 -0.11
CA THR A 30 11.83 -11.06 -0.44
C THR A 30 12.91 -10.76 0.60
N PHE A 31 12.64 -9.82 1.53
CA PHE A 31 13.54 -9.43 2.61
C PHE A 31 13.49 -10.38 3.83
N ASP A 32 14.34 -10.10 4.82
CA ASP A 32 14.58 -10.98 5.97
C ASP A 32 13.30 -11.29 6.77
N PRO A 33 12.90 -12.57 6.94
CA PRO A 33 11.63 -12.92 7.59
C PRO A 33 11.56 -12.61 9.10
N GLN A 34 12.66 -12.18 9.74
CA GLN A 34 12.67 -11.75 11.15
C GLN A 34 11.59 -10.72 11.48
N TRP A 35 11.28 -9.82 10.55
CA TRP A 35 10.26 -8.78 10.74
C TRP A 35 8.93 -9.38 11.18
N TYR A 36 8.59 -10.56 10.68
CA TYR A 36 7.31 -11.21 10.98
C TYR A 36 7.24 -11.70 12.42
N ILE A 37 8.37 -12.14 12.99
CA ILE A 37 8.45 -12.47 14.41
C ILE A 37 8.30 -11.22 15.28
N ASN A 38 8.95 -10.11 14.88
CA ASN A 38 8.80 -8.82 15.55
C ASN A 38 7.38 -8.23 15.39
N TYR A 39 6.66 -8.58 14.32
CA TYR A 39 5.25 -8.23 14.14
C TYR A 39 4.35 -9.06 15.05
N LEU A 40 4.52 -10.39 15.06
CA LEU A 40 3.72 -11.31 15.88
C LEU A 40 3.86 -11.03 17.38
N SER A 41 5.03 -10.54 17.80
CA SER A 41 5.25 -10.15 19.19
C SER A 41 4.29 -9.06 19.64
N LEU A 42 3.87 -8.14 18.75
CA LEU A 42 2.92 -7.07 19.07
C LEU A 42 1.60 -7.62 19.58
N PHE A 43 1.24 -8.86 19.22
CA PHE A 43 0.01 -9.57 19.61
C PHE A 43 0.23 -10.58 20.74
N SER A 44 1.38 -10.54 21.41
CA SER A 44 1.74 -11.49 22.47
C SER A 44 1.71 -12.96 22.02
N VAL A 45 2.04 -13.22 20.75
CA VAL A 45 2.06 -14.57 20.18
C VAL A 45 3.27 -15.34 20.68
N SER A 46 3.02 -16.49 21.31
CA SER A 46 4.05 -17.39 21.85
C SER A 46 4.22 -18.68 21.05
N GLU A 47 3.25 -19.03 20.21
CA GLU A 47 3.23 -20.27 19.43
C GLU A 47 2.71 -20.00 18.01
N ILE A 48 3.23 -20.72 17.03
CA ILE A 48 2.87 -20.61 15.61
C ILE A 48 2.45 -21.99 15.11
N ILE A 49 1.30 -22.06 14.45
CA ILE A 49 0.86 -23.24 13.69
C ILE A 49 1.11 -22.98 12.22
N TYR A 50 2.04 -23.72 11.63
CA TYR A 50 2.37 -23.67 10.22
C TYR A 50 1.64 -24.78 9.47
N HIS A 51 0.61 -24.41 8.71
CA HIS A 51 -0.21 -25.32 7.92
C HIS A 51 0.51 -25.75 6.63
N LYS A 52 0.57 -27.07 6.42
CA LYS A 52 1.09 -27.72 5.20
C LYS A 52 -0.01 -28.37 4.38
N ASP A 53 -1.23 -28.47 4.92
CA ASP A 53 -2.47 -28.92 4.29
C ASP A 53 -3.12 -27.85 3.39
N VAL A 54 -2.29 -27.04 2.73
CA VAL A 54 -2.71 -25.99 1.80
C VAL A 54 -2.17 -26.28 0.40
N ALA A 55 -2.63 -25.53 -0.61
CA ALA A 55 -2.12 -25.69 -1.97
C ALA A 55 -0.57 -25.58 -1.98
N PRO A 56 0.17 -26.51 -2.64
CA PRO A 56 1.64 -26.59 -2.55
C PRO A 56 2.38 -25.28 -2.82
N ARG A 57 1.82 -24.42 -3.68
CA ARG A 57 2.35 -23.08 -3.98
C ARG A 57 2.55 -22.21 -2.73
N PHE A 58 1.66 -22.29 -1.73
CA PHE A 58 1.74 -21.47 -0.52
C PHE A 58 2.80 -21.99 0.46
N VAL A 59 3.00 -23.32 0.50
CA VAL A 59 4.09 -23.95 1.25
C VAL A 59 5.43 -23.57 0.61
N ALA A 60 5.53 -23.63 -0.72
CA ALA A 60 6.74 -23.25 -1.45
C ALA A 60 7.18 -21.79 -1.17
N GLN A 61 6.23 -20.84 -1.10
CA GLN A 61 6.49 -19.42 -0.82
C GLN A 61 7.06 -19.14 0.58
N SER A 62 6.78 -20.01 1.56
CA SER A 62 7.03 -19.74 2.99
C SER A 62 8.01 -20.71 3.64
N SER A 63 8.16 -21.93 3.13
CA SER A 63 8.97 -23.00 3.74
C SER A 63 10.43 -22.59 3.97
N GLN A 64 11.07 -21.93 2.99
CA GLN A 64 12.44 -21.42 3.15
C GLN A 64 12.56 -20.35 4.24
N LYS A 65 11.53 -19.50 4.38
CA LYS A 65 11.48 -18.46 5.41
C LYS A 65 11.31 -19.08 6.80
N ILE A 66 10.42 -20.05 6.94
CA ILE A 66 10.25 -20.82 8.18
C ILE A 66 11.55 -21.54 8.57
N ALA A 67 12.21 -22.20 7.62
CA ALA A 67 13.50 -22.85 7.85
C ALA A 67 14.58 -21.86 8.29
N LEU A 68 14.62 -20.67 7.70
CA LEU A 68 15.55 -19.60 8.11
C LEU A 68 15.27 -19.12 9.53
N LEU A 69 13.99 -18.92 9.90
CA LEU A 69 13.61 -18.54 11.26
C LEU A 69 13.99 -19.62 12.29
N GLU A 70 13.79 -20.90 11.95
CA GLU A 70 14.18 -22.06 12.76
C GLU A 70 15.71 -22.11 12.94
N SER A 71 16.47 -21.96 11.86
CA SER A 71 17.94 -21.99 11.89
C SER A 71 18.58 -20.89 12.76
N ARG A 72 17.88 -19.77 12.93
CA ARG A 72 18.31 -18.64 13.76
C ARG A 72 17.82 -18.72 15.21
N GLY A 73 17.08 -19.77 15.58
CA GLY A 73 16.54 -19.95 16.92
C GLY A 73 15.46 -18.93 17.31
N LEU A 74 14.79 -18.33 16.32
CA LEU A 74 13.70 -17.39 16.53
C LEU A 74 12.39 -18.13 16.80
N ILE A 75 12.26 -19.31 16.19
CA ILE A 75 11.22 -20.29 16.44
C ILE A 75 11.86 -21.65 16.68
N THR A 76 11.25 -22.47 17.53
CA THR A 76 11.71 -23.83 17.80
C THR A 76 10.55 -24.81 17.63
N PRO A 77 10.74 -25.93 16.92
CA PRO A 77 9.65 -26.87 16.67
C PRO A 77 9.25 -27.58 17.97
N LEU A 78 7.94 -27.59 18.25
CA LEU A 78 7.31 -28.36 19.34
C LEU A 78 6.76 -29.69 18.83
N ALA A 79 6.19 -29.69 17.62
CA ALA A 79 5.70 -30.89 16.93
C ALA A 79 5.75 -30.68 15.42
N LYS A 80 6.10 -31.72 14.65
CA LYS A 80 6.00 -31.70 13.18
C LYS A 80 5.14 -32.88 12.73
N THR A 81 4.18 -32.63 11.85
CA THR A 81 3.26 -33.65 11.32
C THR A 81 3.20 -33.59 9.79
N GLU A 82 2.46 -34.48 9.14
CA GLU A 82 2.23 -34.39 7.70
C GLU A 82 1.46 -33.11 7.32
N TYR A 83 0.50 -32.70 8.15
CA TYR A 83 -0.46 -31.62 7.84
C TYR A 83 -0.08 -30.26 8.42
N ALA A 84 0.62 -30.21 9.55
CA ALA A 84 1.01 -28.95 10.19
C ALA A 84 2.22 -29.11 11.12
N ASP A 85 2.97 -28.03 11.28
CA ASP A 85 4.08 -27.93 12.22
C ASP A 85 3.74 -26.90 13.31
N LEU A 86 3.96 -27.26 14.57
CA LEU A 86 3.78 -26.39 15.72
C LEU A 86 5.15 -25.90 16.19
N TYR A 87 5.28 -24.59 16.34
CA TYR A 87 6.50 -23.93 16.79
C TYR A 87 6.23 -23.09 18.04
N SER A 88 7.20 -23.01 18.95
CA SER A 88 7.26 -21.96 19.97
C SER A 88 8.12 -20.81 19.49
N VAL A 89 7.71 -19.58 19.80
CA VAL A 89 8.48 -18.36 19.56
C VAL A 89 9.47 -18.15 20.70
N ASN A 90 10.67 -17.69 20.38
CA ASN A 90 11.68 -17.34 21.39
C ASN A 90 11.11 -16.31 22.39
N THR A 91 11.20 -16.61 23.69
CA THR A 91 10.61 -15.77 24.75
C THR A 91 11.19 -14.36 24.79
N ALA A 92 12.45 -14.17 24.40
CA ALA A 92 13.07 -12.85 24.26
C ALA A 92 12.46 -11.99 23.13
N LYS A 93 11.61 -12.58 22.30
CA LYS A 93 10.89 -11.93 21.20
C LYS A 93 9.40 -11.79 21.45
N ILE A 94 8.92 -11.95 22.69
CA ILE A 94 7.49 -11.85 23.02
C ILE A 94 7.25 -10.55 23.79
N LEU A 95 6.29 -9.73 23.35
CA LEU A 95 5.73 -8.67 24.21
C LEU A 95 4.59 -9.26 25.04
N PRO A 96 4.57 -9.03 26.36
CA PRO A 96 3.47 -9.49 27.21
C PRO A 96 2.17 -8.73 26.93
N HIS A 97 1.05 -9.25 27.44
CA HIS A 97 -0.27 -8.62 27.25
C HIS A 97 -0.34 -7.20 27.83
N PHE A 98 0.43 -6.92 28.88
CA PHE A 98 0.60 -5.57 29.43
C PHE A 98 2.08 -5.20 29.44
N TYR A 99 2.40 -4.03 28.92
CA TYR A 99 3.77 -3.50 28.97
C TYR A 99 3.78 -1.96 28.95
N VAL A 100 4.90 -1.37 29.38
CA VAL A 100 5.16 0.07 29.18
C VAL A 100 6.15 0.23 28.04
N PRO A 101 5.88 0.91 26.92
CA PRO A 101 6.88 1.06 25.85
C PRO A 101 8.09 1.89 26.33
N LYS A 102 9.30 1.50 25.93
CA LYS A 102 10.55 2.27 26.15
C LYS A 102 10.82 3.25 25.02
N SER A 103 10.28 2.99 23.84
CA SER A 103 10.44 3.82 22.64
C SER A 103 9.10 3.96 21.91
N LEU A 104 8.95 5.05 21.16
CA LEU A 104 7.77 5.30 20.33
C LEU A 104 8.14 5.53 18.87
N ILE A 105 7.24 5.09 18.01
CA ILE A 105 7.25 5.42 16.59
C ILE A 105 5.96 6.16 16.24
N ALA A 106 6.08 7.36 15.70
CA ALA A 106 5.00 8.05 15.02
C ALA A 106 5.09 7.73 13.52
N SER A 107 4.07 7.06 12.97
CA SER A 107 4.05 6.64 11.58
C SER A 107 3.03 7.44 10.76
N ALA A 108 3.50 8.22 9.78
CA ALA A 108 2.68 8.92 8.79
C ALA A 108 2.39 8.04 7.57
N GLY A 109 2.00 6.79 7.81
CA GLY A 109 1.71 5.81 6.77
C GLY A 109 0.52 4.94 7.13
N LYS A 110 0.13 4.05 6.22
CA LYS A 110 -0.90 3.04 6.46
C LYS A 110 -0.36 1.91 7.35
N ILE A 111 -1.27 1.06 7.81
CA ILE A 111 -0.96 -0.04 8.72
C ILE A 111 0.08 -1.03 8.17
N ASP A 112 0.21 -1.12 6.85
CA ASP A 112 1.18 -1.96 6.15
C ASP A 112 2.63 -1.43 6.29
N ALA A 113 2.84 -0.26 6.88
CA ALA A 113 4.17 0.20 7.26
C ALA A 113 4.79 -0.62 8.41
N ILE A 114 3.99 -1.41 9.15
CA ILE A 114 4.52 -2.27 10.23
C ILE A 114 5.58 -3.23 9.71
N SER A 115 5.41 -3.83 8.52
CA SER A 115 6.41 -4.74 7.96
C SER A 115 7.75 -4.05 7.72
N SER A 116 7.73 -2.80 7.30
CA SER A 116 8.94 -1.99 7.10
C SER A 116 9.57 -1.61 8.44
N ILE A 117 8.76 -1.08 9.37
CA ILE A 117 9.20 -0.65 10.71
C ILE A 117 9.83 -1.81 11.51
N THR A 118 9.20 -2.98 11.52
CA THR A 118 9.66 -4.13 12.31
C THR A 118 10.83 -4.88 11.68
N SER A 119 11.22 -4.52 10.46
CA SER A 119 12.30 -5.17 9.72
C SER A 119 13.68 -4.54 9.93
N PHE A 120 13.75 -3.39 10.60
CA PHE A 120 15.03 -2.76 10.95
C PHE A 120 15.76 -3.58 12.00
N ASN A 121 17.08 -3.74 11.84
CA ASN A 121 17.90 -4.47 12.83
C ASN A 121 17.94 -3.75 14.20
N ASP A 122 17.78 -2.43 14.19
CA ASP A 122 17.72 -1.57 15.38
C ASP A 122 16.28 -1.37 15.91
N TYR A 123 15.31 -2.17 15.47
CA TYR A 123 13.96 -2.14 16.03
C TYR A 123 13.95 -2.65 17.48
N ASP A 124 13.61 -1.76 18.42
CA ASP A 124 13.34 -2.15 19.81
C ASP A 124 11.98 -2.82 19.90
N LEU A 125 11.96 -4.06 20.40
CA LEU A 125 10.74 -4.81 20.65
C LEU A 125 9.76 -4.04 21.54
N ARG A 126 10.26 -3.31 22.55
CA ARG A 126 9.44 -2.57 23.52
C ARG A 126 9.02 -1.20 22.97
N THR A 127 8.61 -1.17 21.71
CA THR A 127 8.14 0.03 20.99
C THR A 127 6.62 0.09 20.93
N GLY A 128 6.06 1.29 21.11
CA GLY A 128 4.67 1.59 20.77
C GLY A 128 4.60 2.35 19.43
N ILE A 129 3.81 1.84 18.47
CA ILE A 129 3.66 2.47 17.15
C ILE A 129 2.31 3.21 17.10
N TYR A 130 2.34 4.52 16.87
CA TYR A 130 1.15 5.35 16.66
C TYR A 130 1.05 5.76 15.19
N PHE A 131 -0.04 5.39 14.54
CA PHE A 131 -0.31 5.79 13.16
C PHE A 131 -1.09 7.09 13.14
N LEU A 132 -0.57 8.08 12.41
CA LEU A 132 -1.13 9.42 12.38
C LEU A 132 -2.37 9.54 11.47
N ASP A 133 -2.55 8.58 10.55
CA ASP A 133 -3.55 8.64 9.47
C ASP A 133 -4.69 7.62 9.57
N LEU A 134 -4.83 6.91 10.70
CA LEU A 134 -5.90 5.90 10.89
C LEU A 134 -7.28 6.48 11.27
N GLY A 135 -7.45 7.81 11.18
CA GLY A 135 -8.69 8.51 11.57
C GLY A 135 -8.95 8.51 13.08
N GLN A 136 -7.99 8.07 13.88
CA GLN A 136 -8.04 8.06 15.34
C GLN A 136 -7.40 9.33 15.91
N ARG A 137 -7.73 9.67 17.16
CA ARG A 137 -7.11 10.80 17.85
C ARG A 137 -5.62 10.52 18.04
N VAL A 138 -4.79 11.43 17.53
CA VAL A 138 -3.33 11.39 17.73
C VAL A 138 -3.02 11.86 19.15
N PRO A 139 -2.15 11.17 19.89
CA PRO A 139 -1.80 11.60 21.24
C PRO A 139 -0.97 12.89 21.28
N ASP A 140 -1.41 13.86 22.08
CA ASP A 140 -0.74 15.17 22.24
C ASP A 140 0.69 15.03 22.79
N PHE A 141 0.95 14.00 23.60
CA PHE A 141 2.27 13.75 24.18
C PHE A 141 3.35 13.40 23.14
N LEU A 142 2.98 13.03 21.91
CA LEU A 142 3.95 12.77 20.85
C LEU A 142 4.73 14.05 20.49
N ASN A 143 4.13 15.22 20.70
CA ASN A 143 4.75 16.51 20.40
C ASN A 143 5.18 17.28 21.65
N SER A 144 5.13 16.62 22.81
CA SER A 144 5.41 17.23 24.10
C SER A 144 6.83 16.91 24.58
N PRO A 145 7.51 17.86 25.27
CA PRO A 145 8.72 17.55 26.01
C PRO A 145 8.50 16.52 27.13
N ASP A 146 7.26 16.35 27.60
CA ASP A 146 6.88 15.39 28.64
C ASP A 146 6.62 13.96 28.11
N ASN A 147 7.18 13.61 26.94
CA ASN A 147 7.02 12.29 26.35
C ASN A 147 7.38 11.17 27.38
N PRO A 148 6.52 10.16 27.55
CA PRO A 148 6.69 9.09 28.56
C PRO A 148 7.76 8.04 28.21
N THR A 149 8.52 8.22 27.12
CA THR A 149 9.46 7.21 26.61
C THR A 149 10.88 7.76 26.50
N ASN A 150 11.86 6.89 26.24
CA ASN A 150 13.27 7.26 26.07
C ASN A 150 13.56 7.87 24.70
N SER A 151 12.77 7.50 23.70
CA SER A 151 13.00 7.96 22.33
C SER A 151 11.69 8.01 21.54
N LEU A 152 11.52 9.07 20.76
CA LEU A 152 10.49 9.16 19.72
C LEU A 152 11.14 9.22 18.35
N GLN A 153 10.62 8.41 17.43
CA GLN A 153 11.05 8.44 16.05
C GLN A 153 9.89 8.58 15.09
N THR A 154 10.08 9.41 14.07
CA THR A 154 9.12 9.55 12.99
C THR A 154 9.48 8.64 11.82
N PHE A 155 8.49 7.89 11.35
CA PHE A 155 8.57 7.01 10.19
C PHE A 155 7.48 7.39 9.18
N ILE A 156 7.85 7.43 7.92
CA ILE A 156 6.97 7.78 6.81
C ILE A 156 7.12 6.70 5.76
N LYS A 157 6.00 6.11 5.35
CA LYS A 157 5.95 5.20 4.20
C LYS A 157 5.27 5.94 3.05
N PRO A 158 6.02 6.36 2.01
CA PRO A 158 5.45 7.13 0.92
C PRO A 158 4.40 6.33 0.14
N ASP A 159 3.35 7.01 -0.31
CA ASP A 159 2.35 6.41 -1.21
C ASP A 159 2.79 6.56 -2.66
N LYS A 160 2.91 5.45 -3.40
CA LYS A 160 3.20 5.50 -4.84
C LYS A 160 2.00 6.05 -5.60
N VAL A 161 2.22 7.03 -6.46
CA VAL A 161 1.21 7.53 -7.40
C VAL A 161 1.26 6.69 -8.66
N GLU A 162 0.16 6.02 -8.98
CA GLU A 162 0.01 5.33 -10.27
C GLU A 162 -0.15 6.37 -11.38
N VAL A 163 0.94 6.60 -12.11
CA VAL A 163 0.95 7.40 -13.33
C VAL A 163 0.95 6.44 -14.51
N THR A 164 -0.08 6.47 -15.35
CA THR A 164 -0.21 5.55 -16.48
C THR A 164 0.81 5.88 -17.57
N ALA A 165 1.31 4.85 -18.27
CA ALA A 165 2.21 5.04 -19.42
C ALA A 165 1.57 5.91 -20.52
N SER A 166 0.25 5.87 -20.63
CA SER A 166 -0.54 6.68 -21.56
C SER A 166 -0.44 8.18 -21.34
N LEU A 167 0.01 8.64 -20.17
CA LEU A 167 0.32 10.06 -19.96
C LEU A 167 1.46 10.54 -20.87
N TYR A 168 2.38 9.64 -21.23
CA TYR A 168 3.58 9.96 -22.02
C TYR A 168 3.53 9.46 -23.46
N GLN A 169 2.52 8.65 -23.80
CA GLN A 169 2.33 8.16 -25.16
C GLN A 169 1.59 9.21 -25.98
N LYS A 170 2.04 9.41 -27.22
CA LYS A 170 1.26 10.15 -28.21
C LYS A 170 0.04 9.30 -28.54
N LEU A 171 -1.16 9.81 -28.25
CA LEU A 171 -2.40 9.15 -28.62
C LEU A 171 -2.48 9.02 -30.15
N ASN A 172 -2.89 7.84 -30.62
CA ASN A 172 -3.22 7.66 -32.02
C ASN A 172 -4.62 8.22 -32.35
N GLN A 173 -4.93 8.33 -33.63
CA GLN A 173 -6.19 8.94 -34.08
C GLN A 173 -7.44 8.21 -33.54
N LYS A 174 -7.41 6.87 -33.48
CA LYS A 174 -8.53 6.06 -32.98
C LYS A 174 -8.79 6.30 -31.49
N GLU A 175 -7.74 6.42 -30.69
CA GLU A 175 -7.83 6.73 -29.26
C GLU A 175 -8.34 8.14 -29.01
N ILE A 176 -7.86 9.11 -29.79
CA ILE A 176 -8.35 10.49 -29.77
C ILE A 176 -9.84 10.54 -30.15
N ASP A 177 -10.28 9.73 -31.10
CA ASP A 177 -11.67 9.67 -31.54
C ASP A 177 -12.59 8.93 -30.56
N ALA A 178 -12.04 8.03 -29.74
CA ALA A 178 -12.78 7.36 -28.68
C ALA A 178 -13.07 8.27 -27.47
N LEU A 179 -12.38 9.42 -27.32
CA LEU A 179 -12.64 10.37 -26.24
C LEU A 179 -14.03 10.97 -26.36
N VAL A 180 -14.86 10.76 -25.32
CA VAL A 180 -16.23 11.28 -25.28
C VAL A 180 -16.21 12.80 -25.07
N MET A 181 -16.73 13.51 -26.06
CA MET A 181 -16.90 14.97 -26.02
C MET A 181 -18.34 15.36 -25.62
N PRO A 182 -18.52 16.47 -24.89
CA PRO A 182 -19.84 16.99 -24.55
C PRO A 182 -20.68 17.34 -25.79
N GLY A 183 -21.95 16.97 -25.77
CA GLY A 183 -22.89 17.30 -26.83
C GLY A 183 -23.29 18.79 -26.85
N THR A 184 -23.53 19.32 -28.04
CA THR A 184 -23.79 20.75 -28.29
C THR A 184 -25.14 20.96 -28.97
N ARG A 185 -26.23 20.90 -28.19
CA ARG A 185 -27.60 21.03 -28.73
C ARG A 185 -28.03 22.48 -29.01
N ILE A 186 -27.61 23.43 -28.17
CA ILE A 186 -27.94 24.86 -28.29
C ILE A 186 -26.63 25.61 -28.50
N LEU A 187 -26.50 26.28 -29.65
CA LEU A 187 -25.30 27.02 -30.02
C LEU A 187 -25.33 28.46 -29.51
N PRO A 188 -24.17 29.12 -29.37
CA PRO A 188 -24.04 30.49 -28.89
C PRO A 188 -24.82 31.55 -29.69
N ASN A 189 -25.12 31.30 -30.96
CA ASN A 189 -25.95 32.17 -31.80
C ASN A 189 -27.47 31.96 -31.61
N SER A 190 -27.89 31.07 -30.72
CA SER A 190 -29.30 30.86 -30.36
C SER A 190 -29.77 31.86 -29.31
N LEU A 191 -30.99 32.35 -29.45
CA LEU A 191 -31.67 33.16 -28.43
C LEU A 191 -31.85 32.43 -27.10
N LEU A 192 -31.83 31.09 -27.07
CA LEU A 192 -31.96 30.30 -25.83
C LEU A 192 -30.63 30.05 -25.13
N TYR A 193 -29.52 30.53 -25.67
CA TYR A 193 -28.19 30.26 -25.14
C TYR A 193 -27.94 30.90 -23.77
N PHE A 194 -28.68 31.97 -23.42
CA PHE A 194 -28.61 32.56 -22.08
C PHE A 194 -28.90 31.53 -20.98
N TYR A 195 -29.82 30.58 -21.23
CA TYR A 195 -30.18 29.54 -20.28
C TYR A 195 -29.02 28.55 -20.06
N VAL A 196 -28.27 28.25 -21.14
CA VAL A 196 -27.08 27.39 -21.08
C VAL A 196 -26.02 28.06 -20.21
N SER A 197 -25.69 29.33 -20.49
CA SER A 197 -24.72 30.10 -19.71
C SER A 197 -25.12 30.23 -18.23
N TYR A 198 -26.40 30.47 -17.94
CA TYR A 198 -26.92 30.54 -16.58
C TYR A 198 -26.77 29.20 -15.84
N LYS A 199 -27.11 28.08 -16.48
CA LYS A 199 -26.98 26.75 -15.89
C LYS A 199 -25.52 26.41 -15.56
N GLU A 200 -24.61 26.68 -16.50
CA GLU A 200 -23.17 26.42 -16.32
C GLU A 200 -22.56 27.27 -15.21
N ALA A 201 -22.90 28.56 -15.15
CA ALA A 201 -22.49 29.44 -14.04
C ALA A 201 -23.04 28.95 -12.68
N SER A 202 -24.28 28.46 -12.65
CA SER A 202 -24.88 27.88 -11.45
C SER A 202 -24.15 26.60 -11.00
N LEU A 203 -23.77 25.72 -11.93
CA LEU A 203 -23.01 24.51 -11.63
C LEU A 203 -21.63 24.85 -11.05
N LEU A 204 -20.88 25.73 -11.70
CA LEU A 204 -19.58 26.18 -11.19
C LEU A 204 -19.71 26.82 -9.80
N LYS A 205 -20.74 27.64 -9.55
CA LYS A 205 -20.95 28.26 -8.23
C LYS A 205 -21.29 27.25 -7.12
N LYS A 206 -21.97 26.14 -7.47
CA LYS A 206 -22.34 25.09 -6.51
C LYS A 206 -21.19 24.16 -6.18
N GLU A 207 -20.23 24.00 -7.09
CA GLU A 207 -19.08 23.11 -6.89
C GLU A 207 -18.01 23.79 -6.01
N THR A 208 -17.90 23.31 -4.77
CA THR A 208 -16.98 23.86 -3.76
C THR A 208 -15.64 23.12 -3.72
N ASP A 209 -15.61 21.84 -4.10
CA ASP A 209 -14.36 21.08 -4.16
C ASP A 209 -13.57 21.50 -5.40
N LEU A 210 -12.34 21.97 -5.19
CA LEU A 210 -11.51 22.52 -6.25
C LEU A 210 -11.17 21.49 -7.34
N LEU A 211 -11.01 20.21 -6.97
CA LEU A 211 -10.70 19.13 -7.91
C LEU A 211 -11.89 18.86 -8.83
N SER A 212 -13.08 18.70 -8.25
CA SER A 212 -14.35 18.51 -8.96
C SER A 212 -14.69 19.72 -9.84
N ARG A 213 -14.45 20.93 -9.34
CA ARG A 213 -14.61 22.17 -10.10
C ARG A 213 -13.68 22.23 -11.31
N THR A 214 -12.44 21.77 -11.17
CA THR A 214 -11.44 21.75 -12.25
C THR A 214 -11.81 20.74 -13.33
N ASP A 215 -12.31 19.56 -12.95
CA ASP A 215 -12.83 18.58 -13.91
C ASP A 215 -14.07 19.12 -14.65
N LEU A 216 -14.95 19.84 -13.95
CA LEU A 216 -16.09 20.53 -14.58
C LEU A 216 -15.64 21.60 -15.58
N LEU A 217 -14.61 22.39 -15.26
CA LEU A 217 -14.03 23.36 -16.20
C LEU A 217 -13.46 22.66 -17.46
N LEU A 218 -12.81 21.50 -17.30
CA LEU A 218 -12.33 20.72 -18.43
C LEU A 218 -13.49 20.30 -19.33
N TRP A 219 -14.56 19.77 -18.75
CA TRP A 219 -15.77 19.39 -19.47
C TRP A 219 -16.42 20.57 -20.19
N LEU A 220 -16.55 21.72 -19.53
CA LEU A 220 -17.12 22.93 -20.13
C LEU A 220 -16.24 23.48 -21.27
N SER A 221 -14.91 23.45 -21.12
CA SER A 221 -13.98 23.83 -22.18
C SER A 221 -14.13 22.91 -23.41
N GLY A 222 -14.29 21.61 -23.20
CA GLY A 222 -14.60 20.64 -24.26
C GLY A 222 -15.92 20.97 -24.96
N LYS A 223 -16.91 21.52 -24.25
CA LYS A 223 -18.16 21.96 -24.87
C LYS A 223 -17.95 23.19 -25.75
N ARG A 224 -17.16 24.17 -25.29
CA ARG A 224 -16.84 25.37 -26.09
C ARG A 224 -16.14 24.98 -27.40
N ILE A 225 -15.19 24.04 -27.37
CA ILE A 225 -14.45 23.66 -28.58
C ILE A 225 -15.34 22.96 -29.61
N MET A 226 -16.27 22.13 -29.16
CA MET A 226 -17.27 21.50 -30.04
C MET A 226 -18.28 22.50 -30.61
N GLU A 227 -18.70 23.50 -29.83
CA GLU A 227 -19.58 24.57 -30.32
C GLU A 227 -18.87 25.43 -31.38
N MET A 228 -17.59 25.75 -31.14
CA MET A 228 -16.74 26.46 -32.09
C MET A 228 -16.62 25.71 -33.43
N GLU A 229 -16.38 24.39 -33.39
CA GLU A 229 -16.31 23.57 -34.61
C GLU A 229 -17.61 23.61 -35.42
N GLN A 230 -18.76 23.50 -34.75
CA GLN A 230 -20.06 23.55 -35.41
C GLN A 230 -20.36 24.94 -35.99
N LEU A 231 -20.00 26.01 -35.28
CA LEU A 231 -20.19 27.38 -35.76
C LEU A 231 -19.31 27.67 -36.98
N ALA A 232 -18.04 27.27 -36.93
CA ALA A 232 -17.11 27.42 -38.05
C ALA A 232 -17.60 26.64 -39.28
N SER A 233 -18.05 25.41 -39.09
CA SER A 233 -18.61 24.58 -40.18
C SER A 233 -19.88 25.17 -40.80
N LYS A 234 -20.61 26.02 -40.07
CA LYS A 234 -21.79 26.75 -40.55
C LYS A 234 -21.46 28.13 -41.13
N GLY A 235 -20.19 28.52 -41.16
CA GLY A 235 -19.74 29.83 -41.64
C GLY A 235 -19.94 30.99 -40.66
N ASP A 236 -20.28 30.73 -39.39
CA ASP A 236 -20.45 31.77 -38.36
C ASP A 236 -19.12 32.07 -37.66
N GLU A 237 -18.18 32.66 -38.41
CA GLU A 237 -16.81 32.92 -37.95
C GLU A 237 -16.77 33.86 -36.74
N LYS A 238 -17.65 34.88 -36.73
CA LYS A 238 -17.73 35.86 -35.65
C LYS A 238 -18.09 35.16 -34.34
N GLN A 239 -19.12 34.32 -34.35
CA GLN A 239 -19.53 33.63 -33.14
C GLN A 239 -18.52 32.54 -32.74
N ALA A 240 -17.87 31.88 -33.71
CA ALA A 240 -16.78 30.95 -33.44
C ALA A 240 -15.61 31.64 -32.73
N PHE A 241 -15.22 32.85 -33.15
CA PHE A 241 -14.19 33.65 -32.50
C PHE A 241 -14.55 34.00 -31.05
N PHE A 242 -15.77 34.46 -30.77
CA PHE A 242 -16.22 34.71 -29.39
C PHE A 242 -16.27 33.44 -28.54
N THR A 243 -16.59 32.31 -29.16
CA THR A 243 -16.62 31.01 -28.48
C THR A 243 -15.21 30.55 -28.12
N MET A 244 -14.21 30.79 -28.98
CA MET A 244 -12.80 30.54 -28.70
C MET A 244 -12.29 31.38 -27.53
N ARG A 245 -12.67 32.66 -27.42
CA ARG A 245 -12.31 33.46 -26.24
C ARG A 245 -12.86 32.88 -24.94
N ARG A 246 -14.13 32.49 -24.92
CA ARG A 246 -14.74 31.85 -23.74
C ARG A 246 -14.10 30.49 -23.42
N TYR A 247 -13.62 29.78 -24.43
CA TYR A 247 -12.83 28.57 -24.23
C TYR A 247 -11.51 28.87 -23.51
N LEU A 248 -10.79 29.91 -23.94
CA LEU A 248 -9.54 30.36 -23.31
C LEU A 248 -9.76 30.81 -21.86
N ASP A 249 -10.86 31.52 -21.58
CA ASP A 249 -11.23 31.90 -20.20
C ASP A 249 -11.35 30.66 -19.29
N PHE A 250 -12.09 29.63 -19.74
CA PHE A 250 -12.21 28.38 -18.98
C PHE A 250 -10.90 27.61 -18.86
N LEU A 251 -10.06 27.63 -19.90
CA LEU A 251 -8.73 27.02 -19.81
C LEU A 251 -7.83 27.75 -18.82
N ASN A 252 -7.88 29.08 -18.78
CA ASN A 252 -7.09 29.86 -17.85
C ASN A 252 -7.49 29.54 -16.40
N ASP A 253 -8.79 29.56 -16.09
CA ASP A 253 -9.31 29.16 -14.77
C ASP A 253 -8.92 27.72 -14.43
N LEU A 254 -8.97 26.81 -15.41
CA LEU A 254 -8.57 25.41 -15.22
C LEU A 254 -7.08 25.31 -14.88
N VAL A 255 -6.21 26.01 -15.61
CA VAL A 255 -4.75 25.98 -15.39
C VAL A 255 -4.40 26.64 -14.06
N GLU A 256 -5.08 27.72 -13.68
CA GLU A 256 -4.93 28.34 -12.36
C GLU A 256 -5.35 27.38 -11.24
N ASN A 257 -6.49 26.69 -11.42
CA ASN A 257 -6.91 25.66 -10.49
C ASN A 257 -5.92 24.48 -10.42
N LEU A 258 -5.34 24.04 -11.54
CA LEU A 258 -4.32 22.97 -11.52
C LEU A 258 -3.03 23.38 -10.79
N ASN A 259 -2.68 24.67 -10.79
CA ASN A 259 -1.54 25.19 -10.06
C ASN A 259 -1.82 25.37 -8.56
N THR A 260 -3.07 25.66 -8.20
CA THR A 260 -3.50 25.80 -6.80
C THR A 260 -3.90 24.46 -6.16
N LEU A 261 -4.32 23.49 -6.99
CA LEU A 261 -4.62 22.15 -6.55
C LEU A 261 -3.40 21.54 -5.87
N SER A 262 -3.65 21.10 -4.65
CA SER A 262 -2.69 20.39 -3.83
C SER A 262 -2.25 19.11 -4.56
N LYS A 263 -0.93 18.98 -4.81
CA LYS A 263 -0.27 17.77 -5.33
C LYS A 263 -0.41 16.56 -4.41
N GLU A 264 -1.05 16.74 -3.27
CA GLU A 264 -1.14 15.82 -2.14
C GLU A 264 -2.27 14.79 -2.32
N ARG A 265 -3.16 15.02 -3.30
CA ARG A 265 -4.25 14.11 -3.66
C ARG A 265 -3.83 13.23 -4.84
N ALA A 266 -3.84 11.91 -4.68
CA ALA A 266 -3.56 11.00 -5.80
C ALA A 266 -4.53 11.23 -6.99
N GLU A 267 -5.75 11.67 -6.72
CA GLU A 267 -6.76 12.03 -7.72
C GLU A 267 -6.36 13.22 -8.60
N TYR A 268 -5.52 14.12 -8.10
CA TYR A 268 -4.99 15.25 -8.87
C TYR A 268 -4.25 14.76 -10.12
N TYR A 269 -3.42 13.72 -9.98
CA TYR A 269 -2.64 13.18 -11.08
C TYR A 269 -3.50 12.44 -12.11
N LYS A 270 -4.59 11.79 -11.66
CA LYS A 270 -5.60 11.22 -12.57
C LYS A 270 -6.32 12.31 -13.37
N LEU A 271 -6.68 13.42 -12.71
CA LEU A 271 -7.26 14.57 -13.40
C LEU A 271 -6.26 15.19 -14.39
N LEU A 272 -4.99 15.32 -14.00
CA LEU A 272 -3.95 15.85 -14.88
C LEU A 272 -3.78 14.98 -16.14
N GLU A 273 -3.81 13.65 -16.00
CA GLU A 273 -3.83 12.74 -17.16
C GLU A 273 -5.03 12.99 -18.06
N LYS A 274 -6.23 13.12 -17.48
CA LYS A 274 -7.45 13.43 -18.23
C LYS A 274 -7.30 14.75 -18.98
N VAL A 275 -6.80 15.81 -18.33
CA VAL A 275 -6.55 17.12 -18.93
C VAL A 275 -5.65 16.99 -20.16
N GLN A 276 -4.53 16.26 -20.05
CA GLN A 276 -3.58 16.07 -21.16
C GLN A 276 -4.21 15.40 -22.38
N ARG A 277 -5.01 14.35 -22.16
CA ARG A 277 -5.72 13.65 -23.24
C ARG A 277 -6.74 14.56 -23.93
N TYR A 278 -7.53 15.29 -23.14
CA TYR A 278 -8.51 16.24 -23.68
C TYR A 278 -7.84 17.41 -24.40
N PHE A 279 -6.70 17.92 -23.93
CA PHE A 279 -5.94 18.97 -24.61
C PHE A 279 -5.45 18.53 -25.99
N THR A 280 -5.02 17.27 -26.13
CA THR A 280 -4.69 16.69 -27.43
C THR A 280 -5.89 16.70 -28.38
N LYS A 281 -7.08 16.29 -27.91
CA LYS A 281 -8.32 16.34 -28.71
C LYS A 281 -8.71 17.78 -29.05
N HIS A 282 -8.61 18.69 -28.08
CA HIS A 282 -8.91 20.11 -28.24
C HIS A 282 -8.03 20.73 -29.33
N ALA A 283 -6.72 20.51 -29.28
CA ALA A 283 -5.78 21.00 -30.29
C ALA A 283 -6.11 20.48 -31.70
N MET A 284 -6.53 19.20 -31.82
CA MET A 284 -6.96 18.62 -33.09
C MET A 284 -8.20 19.34 -33.65
N VAL A 285 -9.24 19.52 -32.83
CA VAL A 285 -10.48 20.20 -33.23
C VAL A 285 -10.20 21.66 -33.58
N ALA A 286 -9.38 22.35 -32.77
CA ALA A 286 -9.00 23.73 -33.01
C ALA A 286 -8.22 23.90 -34.33
N LYS A 287 -7.30 22.97 -34.65
CA LYS A 287 -6.58 22.95 -35.93
C LYS A 287 -7.53 22.76 -37.13
N LYS A 288 -8.55 21.90 -37.00
CA LYS A 288 -9.59 21.75 -38.03
C LYS A 288 -10.35 23.06 -38.24
N VAL A 289 -10.70 23.75 -37.16
CA VAL A 289 -11.35 25.07 -37.23
C VAL A 289 -10.44 26.13 -37.83
N ALA A 290 -9.16 26.16 -37.50
CA ALA A 290 -8.19 27.09 -38.07
C ALA A 290 -8.02 26.91 -39.60
N GLY A 291 -8.28 25.71 -40.11
CA GLY A 291 -8.35 25.45 -41.55
C GLY A 291 -9.56 26.08 -42.25
N ILE A 292 -10.62 26.40 -41.49
CA ILE A 292 -11.83 27.08 -41.96
C ILE A 292 -11.67 28.60 -41.76
N ILE A 293 -11.29 29.03 -40.55
CA ILE A 293 -11.18 30.43 -40.13
C ILE A 293 -9.71 30.87 -40.18
N ASN A 294 -9.24 31.27 -41.37
CA ASN A 294 -7.84 31.67 -41.58
C ASN A 294 -7.64 33.19 -41.41
N THR A 295 -7.81 33.70 -40.18
CA THR A 295 -7.55 35.10 -39.84
C THR A 295 -6.38 35.22 -38.86
N ASN A 296 -5.60 36.31 -38.93
CA ASN A 296 -4.52 36.57 -37.98
C ASN A 296 -5.04 36.65 -36.53
N SER A 297 -6.23 37.22 -36.32
CA SER A 297 -6.86 37.28 -35.00
C SER A 297 -7.17 35.89 -34.43
N PHE A 298 -7.60 34.94 -35.26
CA PHE A 298 -7.84 33.57 -34.82
C PHE A 298 -6.54 32.81 -34.54
N LYS A 299 -5.49 33.04 -35.34
CA LYS A 299 -4.14 32.48 -35.08
C LYS A 299 -3.60 32.91 -33.72
N ASN A 300 -3.75 34.18 -33.34
CA ASN A 300 -3.31 34.64 -32.02
C ASN A 300 -4.03 33.91 -30.86
N LEU A 301 -5.31 33.54 -31.03
CA LEU A 301 -6.04 32.76 -30.02
C LEU A 301 -5.55 31.30 -29.95
N MET A 302 -5.10 30.74 -31.08
CA MET A 302 -4.46 29.43 -31.11
C MET A 302 -3.13 29.45 -30.35
N ASP A 303 -2.32 30.48 -30.56
CA ASP A 303 -1.05 30.64 -29.83
C ASP A 303 -1.29 30.75 -28.32
N GLU A 304 -2.32 31.50 -27.90
CA GLU A 304 -2.73 31.60 -26.49
C GLU A 304 -3.17 30.26 -25.90
N MET A 305 -3.93 29.46 -26.67
CA MET A 305 -4.29 28.09 -26.27
C MET A 305 -3.05 27.22 -26.09
N GLU A 306 -2.11 27.26 -27.03
CA GLU A 306 -0.88 26.48 -26.96
C GLU A 306 -0.03 26.86 -25.74
N GLU A 307 0.04 28.15 -25.39
CA GLU A 307 0.72 28.61 -24.17
C GLU A 307 0.06 28.09 -22.88
N LEU A 308 -1.27 28.08 -22.81
CA LEU A 308 -1.99 27.49 -21.68
C LEU A 308 -1.78 25.97 -21.59
N HIS A 309 -1.78 25.27 -22.73
CA HIS A 309 -1.46 23.84 -22.79
C HIS A 309 -0.03 23.58 -22.29
N LYS A 310 0.96 24.37 -22.75
CA LYS A 310 2.35 24.26 -22.26
C LYS A 310 2.45 24.45 -20.76
N LYS A 311 1.76 25.45 -20.18
CA LYS A 311 1.72 25.67 -18.72
C LYS A 311 1.19 24.45 -17.97
N ALA A 312 0.10 23.84 -18.44
CA ALA A 312 -0.42 22.61 -17.84
C ALA A 312 0.56 21.43 -17.99
N ASN A 313 1.24 21.32 -19.12
CA ASN A 313 2.20 20.24 -19.39
C ASN A 313 3.39 20.26 -18.43
N LEU A 314 3.81 21.44 -17.95
CA LEU A 314 4.87 21.59 -16.95
C LEU A 314 4.50 20.99 -15.58
N LEU A 315 3.21 20.71 -15.32
CA LEU A 315 2.74 20.07 -14.09
C LEU A 315 2.83 18.54 -14.16
N THR A 316 3.03 17.98 -15.35
CA THR A 316 3.06 16.53 -15.60
C THR A 316 4.23 15.88 -14.85
N PRO A 317 4.02 14.73 -14.19
CA PRO A 317 5.09 13.96 -13.58
C PRO A 317 6.22 13.65 -14.57
N LEU A 318 7.44 13.47 -14.09
CA LEU A 318 8.61 13.21 -14.93
C LEU A 318 8.52 11.84 -15.63
N LYS A 319 8.72 11.81 -16.95
CA LYS A 319 8.51 10.62 -17.81
C LYS A 319 9.25 9.38 -17.34
N ASP A 320 10.48 9.53 -16.84
CA ASP A 320 11.36 8.39 -16.49
C ASP A 320 11.51 8.20 -14.98
N HIS A 321 10.59 8.77 -14.20
CA HIS A 321 10.59 8.67 -12.74
C HIS A 321 9.29 8.03 -12.24
N ASP A 322 9.40 7.35 -11.12
CA ASP A 322 8.27 7.00 -10.27
C ASP A 322 8.01 8.12 -9.27
N LEU A 323 6.74 8.46 -9.10
CA LEU A 323 6.28 9.52 -8.21
C LEU A 323 5.71 8.91 -6.92
N TYR A 324 6.16 9.45 -5.79
CA TYR A 324 5.68 9.11 -4.46
C TYR A 324 5.23 10.37 -3.72
N LEU A 325 4.16 10.24 -2.93
CA LEU A 325 3.68 11.28 -2.04
C LEU A 325 4.14 10.99 -0.61
N LEU A 326 4.74 12.01 0.02
CA LEU A 326 5.19 11.95 1.40
C LEU A 326 4.37 12.93 2.22
N LYS A 327 3.83 12.45 3.33
CA LYS A 327 3.25 13.29 4.36
C LYS A 327 4.23 13.41 5.50
N ILE A 328 4.86 14.56 5.60
CA ILE A 328 5.83 14.88 6.64
C ILE A 328 5.07 15.50 7.81
N PRO A 329 5.02 14.85 9.00
CA PRO A 329 4.22 15.34 10.10
C PRO A 329 4.85 16.53 10.81
N TYR A 330 6.19 16.63 10.81
CA TYR A 330 6.93 17.64 11.55
C TYR A 330 8.10 18.18 10.73
N ASP A 331 8.40 19.47 10.86
CA ASP A 331 9.61 20.06 10.29
C ASP A 331 10.85 19.35 10.86
N GLY A 332 11.81 19.00 10.00
CA GLY A 332 13.03 18.35 10.47
C GLY A 332 13.90 17.78 9.36
N SER A 333 14.98 17.13 9.78
CA SER A 333 15.88 16.39 8.90
C SER A 333 15.44 14.94 8.81
N TYR A 334 15.36 14.43 7.58
CA TYR A 334 14.89 13.09 7.27
C TYR A 334 15.86 12.38 6.31
N ASN A 335 16.02 11.08 6.51
CA ASN A 335 16.76 10.19 5.64
C ASN A 335 15.80 9.41 4.77
N LEU A 336 16.10 9.33 3.48
CA LEU A 336 15.49 8.36 2.60
C LEU A 336 16.19 7.01 2.83
N LEU A 337 15.41 5.96 2.96
CA LEU A 337 15.87 4.59 2.98
C LEU A 337 15.19 3.80 1.87
N LEU A 338 15.99 3.13 1.04
CA LEU A 338 15.51 2.25 0.00
C LEU A 338 15.98 0.83 0.29
N ARG A 339 15.05 -0.11 0.39
CA ARG A 339 15.38 -1.52 0.45
C ARG A 339 15.02 -2.22 -0.84
N THR A 340 15.83 -3.21 -1.09
CA THR A 340 15.84 -4.01 -2.28
C THR A 340 15.77 -5.48 -1.87
N ASP A 341 15.48 -6.36 -2.81
CA ASP A 341 15.38 -7.79 -2.54
C ASP A 341 16.77 -8.45 -2.41
N LYS A 342 16.84 -9.77 -2.17
CA LYS A 342 18.11 -10.46 -1.89
C LYS A 342 19.12 -10.43 -3.06
N ASN A 343 18.68 -10.13 -4.29
CA ASN A 343 19.48 -10.27 -5.52
C ASN A 343 19.85 -8.94 -6.19
N THR A 344 19.69 -7.81 -5.50
CA THR A 344 19.83 -6.47 -6.10
C THR A 344 21.17 -6.21 -6.74
N ASP A 345 22.27 -6.69 -6.16
CA ASP A 345 23.60 -6.46 -6.72
C ASP A 345 23.85 -7.24 -8.02
N SER A 346 23.10 -8.32 -8.30
CA SER A 346 23.29 -9.16 -9.49
C SER A 346 22.34 -8.84 -10.65
N ILE A 347 21.27 -8.06 -10.42
CA ILE A 347 20.23 -7.77 -11.42
C ILE A 347 20.45 -6.44 -12.17
N PHE A 348 21.33 -5.57 -11.68
CA PHE A 348 21.66 -4.30 -12.32
C PHE A 348 23.08 -4.34 -12.88
N ASP A 349 23.27 -3.89 -14.13
CA ASP A 349 24.61 -3.70 -14.70
C ASP A 349 25.40 -2.65 -13.91
N VAL A 350 24.69 -1.60 -13.45
CA VAL A 350 25.18 -0.60 -12.52
C VAL A 350 24.17 -0.46 -11.40
N ASN A 351 24.56 -0.80 -10.16
CA ASN A 351 23.67 -0.70 -9.01
C ASN A 351 23.20 0.76 -8.80
N PRO A 352 21.91 1.07 -9.06
CA PRO A 352 21.39 2.44 -9.02
C PRO A 352 21.18 2.96 -7.59
N PHE A 353 21.28 2.10 -6.57
CA PHE A 353 21.15 2.50 -5.17
C PHE A 353 22.42 3.11 -4.60
N LYS A 354 23.59 2.84 -5.22
CA LYS A 354 24.85 3.47 -4.83
C LYS A 354 24.85 4.98 -5.10
N LYS A 355 24.19 5.41 -6.17
CA LYS A 355 24.04 6.82 -6.56
C LYS A 355 22.61 7.05 -7.03
N LEU A 356 21.83 7.74 -6.20
CA LEU A 356 20.42 7.99 -6.44
C LEU A 356 20.19 9.45 -6.79
N ASP A 357 19.63 9.71 -7.96
CA ASP A 357 19.11 11.03 -8.32
C ASP A 357 17.76 11.22 -7.64
N LEU A 358 17.71 12.14 -6.68
CA LEU A 358 16.51 12.45 -5.94
C LEU A 358 15.98 13.80 -6.38
N ILE A 359 14.68 13.83 -6.74
CA ILE A 359 13.98 15.07 -7.02
C ILE A 359 12.81 15.21 -6.05
N MET A 360 12.80 16.29 -5.27
CA MET A 360 11.72 16.60 -4.34
C MET A 360 11.08 17.94 -4.73
N ASP A 361 9.75 17.96 -4.81
CA ASP A 361 8.93 19.13 -5.14
C ASP A 361 9.28 19.87 -6.43
N ASN A 362 9.95 19.18 -7.35
CA ASN A 362 10.56 19.74 -8.56
C ASN A 362 11.61 20.86 -8.31
N THR A 363 11.96 21.14 -7.05
CA THR A 363 12.87 22.21 -6.64
C THR A 363 14.23 21.66 -6.21
N LEU A 364 14.24 20.63 -5.36
CA LEU A 364 15.45 19.92 -4.98
C LEU A 364 15.76 18.90 -6.08
N LYS A 365 16.93 19.02 -6.71
CA LYS A 365 17.45 18.04 -7.67
C LYS A 365 18.90 17.75 -7.31
N LYS A 366 19.15 16.59 -6.69
CA LYS A 366 20.48 16.24 -6.17
C LYS A 366 20.74 14.75 -6.27
N THR A 367 21.97 14.39 -6.65
CA THR A 367 22.47 13.02 -6.58
C THR A 367 23.02 12.74 -5.18
N PHE A 368 22.56 11.66 -4.57
CA PHE A 368 23.02 11.19 -3.27
C PHE A 368 23.77 9.88 -3.41
N VAL A 369 24.80 9.69 -2.57
CA VAL A 369 25.47 8.40 -2.43
C VAL A 369 24.80 7.65 -1.29
N GLY A 370 24.34 6.42 -1.56
CA GLY A 370 23.68 5.58 -0.57
C GLY A 370 24.65 4.61 0.11
N GLU A 371 24.52 4.42 1.41
CA GLU A 371 25.29 3.45 2.19
C GLU A 371 24.43 2.20 2.48
N LYS A 372 24.95 1.02 2.13
CA LYS A 372 24.24 -0.24 2.36
C LYS A 372 24.39 -0.69 3.81
N ARG A 373 23.27 -0.84 4.51
CA ARG A 373 23.17 -1.37 5.87
C ARG A 373 23.12 -2.89 5.88
N ALA A 374 23.40 -3.48 7.04
CA ALA A 374 23.36 -4.93 7.26
C ALA A 374 21.95 -5.55 7.13
N ASP A 375 20.89 -4.75 7.35
CA ASP A 375 19.48 -5.13 7.16
C ASP A 375 19.01 -5.01 5.69
N GLY A 376 19.91 -4.69 4.77
CA GLY A 376 19.64 -4.59 3.33
C GLY A 376 19.08 -3.26 2.85
N TRP A 377 18.90 -2.29 3.76
CA TRP A 377 18.51 -0.92 3.42
C TRP A 377 19.71 -0.13 2.88
N TYR A 378 19.50 0.68 1.84
CA TYR A 378 20.38 1.77 1.46
C TYR A 378 19.90 3.03 2.15
N GLU A 379 20.78 3.63 2.94
CA GLU A 379 20.53 4.87 3.65
C GLU A 379 21.18 6.03 2.90
N TYR A 380 20.40 7.09 2.65
CA TYR A 380 20.86 8.29 1.96
C TYR A 380 21.00 9.47 2.92
N PRO A 381 21.87 10.46 2.62
CA PRO A 381 22.08 11.63 3.46
C PRO A 381 20.80 12.40 3.77
N ASN A 382 20.81 13.08 4.92
CA ASN A 382 19.65 13.80 5.45
C ASN A 382 19.22 14.94 4.51
N VAL A 383 17.92 15.10 4.37
CA VAL A 383 17.26 16.22 3.69
C VAL A 383 16.37 16.92 4.70
N PHE A 384 16.53 18.23 4.84
CA PHE A 384 15.60 19.03 5.63
C PHE A 384 14.30 19.18 4.86
N SER A 385 13.18 18.92 5.53
CA SER A 385 11.85 19.03 4.96
C SER A 385 10.91 19.68 5.96
N SER A 386 10.06 20.57 5.46
CA SER A 386 8.96 21.14 6.24
C SER A 386 7.89 20.08 6.48
N SER A 387 7.06 20.31 7.50
CA SER A 387 5.80 19.61 7.65
C SER A 387 4.85 19.92 6.50
N GLY A 388 3.94 18.99 6.22
CA GLY A 388 3.06 19.02 5.07
C GLY A 388 3.40 17.93 4.07
N TYR A 389 2.93 18.07 2.86
CA TYR A 389 3.07 17.05 1.84
C TYR A 389 4.11 17.42 0.79
N HIS A 390 4.82 16.41 0.34
CA HIS A 390 5.93 16.54 -0.60
C HIS A 390 5.81 15.50 -1.71
N SER A 391 6.21 15.89 -2.91
CA SER A 391 6.36 14.98 -4.05
C SER A 391 7.81 14.52 -4.14
N LEU A 392 8.02 13.20 -4.20
CA LEU A 392 9.33 12.58 -4.40
C LEU A 392 9.32 11.82 -5.72
N TYR A 393 10.24 12.19 -6.59
CA TYR A 393 10.51 11.47 -7.81
C TYR A 393 11.78 10.67 -7.65
N LEU A 394 11.69 9.37 -7.89
CA LEU A 394 12.83 8.48 -7.99
C LEU A 394 12.96 8.01 -9.44
N PRO A 395 14.18 7.86 -9.97
CA PRO A 395 14.38 7.30 -11.30
C PRO A 395 13.76 5.90 -11.36
N ARG A 396 13.15 5.56 -12.50
CA ARG A 396 12.71 4.18 -12.71
C ARG A 396 13.94 3.29 -12.80
N PHE A 397 13.99 2.31 -11.92
CA PHE A 397 15.09 1.36 -11.85
C PHE A 397 14.95 0.34 -12.99
N GLN A 398 15.80 0.47 -14.02
CA GLN A 398 15.89 -0.47 -15.12
C GLN A 398 16.93 -1.55 -14.78
N SER A 399 16.51 -2.80 -14.75
CA SER A 399 17.43 -3.93 -14.59
C SER A 399 18.14 -4.23 -15.91
N ARG A 400 19.19 -5.07 -15.87
CA ARG A 400 19.88 -5.48 -17.09
C ARG A 400 18.93 -6.25 -18.01
N ASN A 401 19.22 -6.22 -19.31
CA ASN A 401 18.50 -7.06 -20.25
C ASN A 401 18.80 -8.55 -19.98
N LEU A 402 17.76 -9.33 -19.71
CA LEU A 402 17.83 -10.78 -19.48
C LEU A 402 17.87 -11.59 -20.78
N ILE A 403 17.80 -10.93 -21.93
CA ILE A 403 18.06 -11.47 -23.26
C ILE A 403 19.47 -11.10 -23.70
N THR A 404 20.28 -12.11 -24.00
CA THR A 404 21.61 -11.90 -24.58
C THR A 404 21.48 -11.45 -26.03
N ASN A 405 22.24 -10.42 -26.45
CA ASN A 405 22.21 -9.88 -27.83
C ASN A 405 20.80 -9.52 -28.33
N GLY A 406 19.95 -8.97 -27.45
CA GLY A 406 18.60 -8.56 -27.84
C GLY A 406 18.53 -7.40 -28.84
N SER A 407 19.61 -6.61 -28.98
CA SER A 407 19.74 -5.60 -30.04
C SER A 407 20.16 -6.19 -31.39
N PHE A 408 20.48 -7.48 -31.47
CA PHE A 408 20.85 -8.17 -32.71
C PHE A 408 22.08 -7.63 -33.48
N GLU A 409 22.90 -6.82 -32.80
CA GLU A 409 24.14 -6.23 -33.33
C GLU A 409 25.28 -7.24 -33.47
N SER A 410 25.33 -8.25 -32.59
CA SER A 410 26.27 -9.36 -32.74
C SER A 410 25.73 -10.39 -33.76
N PRO A 411 26.59 -11.00 -34.60
CA PRO A 411 26.20 -12.10 -35.48
C PRO A 411 25.79 -13.37 -34.72
N SER A 412 26.10 -13.48 -33.42
CA SER A 412 25.74 -14.63 -32.59
C SER A 412 24.26 -14.56 -32.18
N PHE A 413 23.45 -15.51 -32.63
CA PHE A 413 22.06 -15.64 -32.19
C PHE A 413 21.98 -16.38 -30.85
N SER A 414 21.27 -15.82 -29.87
CA SER A 414 21.17 -16.34 -28.50
C SER A 414 19.91 -17.18 -28.23
N GLY A 415 18.91 -17.12 -29.13
CA GLY A 415 17.69 -17.91 -29.05
C GLY A 415 17.80 -19.25 -29.79
N THR A 416 16.73 -20.02 -29.74
CA THR A 416 16.49 -21.14 -30.66
C THR A 416 15.51 -20.69 -31.73
N SER A 417 15.69 -21.13 -32.98
CA SER A 417 14.78 -20.82 -34.07
C SER A 417 14.59 -22.02 -34.97
N ASN A 418 13.39 -22.16 -35.52
CA ASN A 418 13.06 -23.16 -36.52
C ASN A 418 12.03 -22.59 -37.51
N PRO A 419 12.37 -22.40 -38.80
CA PRO A 419 13.71 -22.45 -39.39
C PRO A 419 14.68 -21.37 -38.82
N PRO A 420 16.00 -21.42 -39.16
CA PRO A 420 16.97 -20.41 -38.74
C PRO A 420 16.60 -18.99 -39.16
N VAL A 421 16.91 -18.03 -38.30
CA VAL A 421 16.66 -16.59 -38.51
C VAL A 421 17.76 -15.90 -39.33
N GLU A 422 17.40 -14.82 -40.01
CA GLU A 422 18.33 -13.96 -40.76
C GLU A 422 18.52 -12.62 -40.04
N ARG A 423 19.65 -11.96 -40.29
CA ARG A 423 19.86 -10.55 -39.89
C ARG A 423 19.54 -9.64 -41.07
N SER A 424 18.88 -8.52 -40.79
CA SER A 424 18.58 -7.47 -41.77
C SER A 424 19.32 -6.19 -41.41
N ILE A 425 19.68 -5.39 -42.41
CA ILE A 425 20.22 -4.02 -42.23
C ILE A 425 19.11 -2.97 -42.08
N GLU A 426 17.85 -3.39 -42.20
CA GLU A 426 16.69 -2.54 -41.95
C GLU A 426 16.35 -2.62 -40.46
N ALA A 427 16.77 -1.62 -39.68
CA ALA A 427 16.68 -1.57 -38.22
C ALA A 427 16.21 -0.18 -37.76
N VAL A 428 15.75 -0.06 -36.52
CA VAL A 428 15.26 1.22 -35.96
C VAL A 428 16.39 2.22 -35.78
N ASP A 429 17.55 1.73 -35.35
CA ASP A 429 18.76 2.52 -35.12
C ASP A 429 19.66 2.65 -36.35
N GLY A 430 19.31 1.94 -37.44
CA GLY A 430 20.05 1.90 -38.70
C GLY A 430 21.18 0.87 -38.78
N ASN A 431 21.29 -0.04 -37.80
CA ASN A 431 22.27 -1.12 -37.79
C ASN A 431 21.65 -2.45 -38.19
N PHE A 432 21.37 -3.37 -37.24
CA PHE A 432 20.88 -4.71 -37.55
C PHE A 432 19.63 -5.10 -36.78
N SER A 433 18.64 -5.62 -37.49
CA SER A 433 17.45 -6.24 -36.90
C SER A 433 17.40 -7.74 -37.17
N LEU A 434 16.52 -8.43 -36.44
CA LEU A 434 16.20 -9.83 -36.69
C LEU A 434 15.07 -9.94 -37.70
N LYS A 435 15.30 -10.70 -38.77
CA LYS A 435 14.33 -10.93 -39.84
C LYS A 435 13.78 -12.35 -39.79
N LEU A 436 12.46 -12.42 -39.72
CA LEU A 436 11.69 -13.65 -39.86
C LEU A 436 11.07 -13.68 -41.26
N THR A 437 11.14 -14.82 -41.93
CA THR A 437 10.61 -15.01 -43.28
C THR A 437 10.00 -16.39 -43.39
N VAL A 438 8.74 -16.43 -43.79
CA VAL A 438 7.95 -17.66 -43.91
C VAL A 438 7.35 -17.72 -45.31
N ASP A 439 7.58 -18.81 -46.02
CA ASP A 439 6.94 -19.10 -47.30
C ASP A 439 5.53 -19.71 -47.09
N PRO A 440 4.63 -19.67 -48.10
CA PRO A 440 3.27 -20.15 -47.96
C PRO A 440 3.16 -21.58 -47.38
N GLY A 441 2.35 -21.74 -46.32
CA GLY A 441 2.11 -23.02 -45.65
C GLY A 441 3.15 -23.43 -44.60
N ASP A 442 4.28 -22.74 -44.50
CA ASP A 442 5.29 -22.97 -43.46
C ASP A 442 5.03 -22.06 -42.25
N GLU A 443 5.72 -22.28 -41.13
CA GLU A 443 5.77 -21.36 -40.00
C GLU A 443 7.21 -21.18 -39.51
N GLN A 444 7.46 -20.08 -38.80
CA GLN A 444 8.74 -19.87 -38.15
C GLN A 444 8.53 -19.46 -36.69
N THR A 445 9.17 -20.22 -35.80
CA THR A 445 9.13 -19.95 -34.36
C THR A 445 10.53 -19.64 -33.83
N ILE A 446 10.62 -18.63 -32.99
CA ILE A 446 11.80 -18.24 -32.23
C ILE A 446 11.48 -18.36 -30.76
N SER A 447 12.42 -18.90 -29.98
CA SER A 447 12.33 -19.00 -28.54
C SER A 447 13.57 -18.42 -27.87
N PHE A 448 13.36 -17.52 -26.91
CA PHE A 448 14.40 -17.02 -26.03
C PHE A 448 14.16 -17.51 -24.60
N THR A 449 15.18 -18.12 -24.00
CA THR A 449 15.16 -18.43 -22.56
C THR A 449 15.54 -17.20 -21.77
N ILE A 450 14.73 -16.85 -20.76
CA ILE A 450 15.01 -15.70 -19.89
C ILE A 450 16.09 -16.11 -18.87
N ALA A 451 17.25 -15.46 -18.94
CA ALA A 451 18.35 -15.70 -18.00
C ALA A 451 18.00 -15.18 -16.59
N ASP A 452 18.57 -15.81 -15.55
CA ASP A 452 18.41 -15.43 -14.14
C ASP A 452 16.95 -15.24 -13.70
N PHE A 453 16.06 -16.07 -14.24
CA PHE A 453 14.65 -16.06 -13.90
C PHE A 453 14.43 -16.35 -12.40
N ILE A 454 13.61 -15.51 -11.77
CA ILE A 454 13.21 -15.58 -10.37
C ILE A 454 11.69 -15.83 -10.35
N PRO A 455 11.25 -17.01 -9.89
CA PRO A 455 9.84 -17.34 -9.84
C PRO A 455 9.05 -16.39 -8.93
N GLY A 456 7.87 -15.96 -9.36
CA GLY A 456 7.00 -15.06 -8.60
C GLY A 456 7.22 -13.57 -8.86
N ASP A 457 8.26 -13.20 -9.60
CA ASP A 457 8.56 -11.81 -9.95
C ASP A 457 7.83 -11.33 -11.21
N THR A 458 7.79 -10.01 -11.38
CA THR A 458 7.25 -9.33 -12.56
C THR A 458 8.35 -8.93 -13.54
N TYR A 459 8.12 -9.17 -14.82
CA TYR A 459 9.04 -8.89 -15.93
C TYR A 459 8.37 -8.03 -16.98
N ARG A 460 9.12 -7.05 -17.50
CA ARG A 460 8.73 -6.19 -18.61
C ARG A 460 9.41 -6.68 -19.88
N PHE A 461 8.59 -6.96 -20.88
CA PHE A 461 9.02 -7.29 -22.22
C PHE A 461 8.88 -6.03 -23.06
N SER A 462 9.88 -5.73 -23.88
CA SER A 462 9.81 -4.58 -24.78
C SER A 462 10.70 -4.76 -26.00
N PHE A 463 10.23 -4.30 -27.16
CA PHE A 463 10.92 -4.44 -28.45
C PHE A 463 10.24 -3.59 -29.52
N TYR A 464 10.92 -3.39 -30.65
CA TYR A 464 10.32 -2.87 -31.88
C TYR A 464 9.94 -4.01 -32.82
N CYS A 465 8.77 -3.88 -33.47
CA CYS A 465 8.32 -4.78 -34.53
C CYS A 465 7.99 -4.01 -35.80
N HIS A 466 8.21 -4.62 -36.96
CA HIS A 466 7.69 -4.16 -38.24
C HIS A 466 7.31 -5.34 -39.14
N SER A 467 6.02 -5.49 -39.43
CA SER A 467 5.53 -6.50 -40.37
C SER A 467 5.58 -5.92 -41.78
N LEU A 468 6.46 -6.44 -42.63
CA LEU A 468 6.63 -5.96 -44.01
C LEU A 468 5.58 -6.54 -44.96
N LEU A 469 5.21 -7.81 -44.75
CA LEU A 469 4.30 -8.54 -45.62
C LEU A 469 3.61 -9.67 -44.85
N GLY A 470 2.38 -10.00 -45.26
CA GLY A 470 1.69 -11.22 -44.85
C GLY A 470 0.95 -11.12 -43.52
N THR A 471 1.15 -12.10 -42.64
CA THR A 471 0.45 -12.21 -41.36
C THR A 471 1.10 -11.39 -40.23
N PRO A 472 0.32 -10.99 -39.20
CA PRO A 472 0.86 -10.39 -37.99
C PRO A 472 1.86 -11.31 -37.28
N LEU A 473 2.80 -10.71 -36.55
CA LEU A 473 3.72 -11.44 -35.69
C LEU A 473 3.02 -11.82 -34.39
N GLU A 474 3.16 -13.07 -33.96
CA GLU A 474 2.60 -13.59 -32.71
C GLU A 474 3.67 -13.65 -31.63
N ILE A 475 3.30 -13.30 -30.40
CA ILE A 475 4.19 -13.36 -29.24
C ILE A 475 3.52 -14.12 -28.12
N GLY A 476 4.28 -15.01 -27.48
CA GLY A 476 3.83 -15.84 -26.37
C GLY A 476 4.85 -15.83 -25.23
N VAL A 477 4.40 -15.78 -23.98
CA VAL A 477 5.27 -16.02 -22.81
C VAL A 477 4.91 -17.35 -22.17
N TRP A 478 5.88 -18.26 -22.13
CA TRP A 478 5.69 -19.61 -21.61
C TRP A 478 6.45 -19.82 -20.30
N GLU A 479 5.73 -20.25 -19.26
CA GLU A 479 6.28 -20.57 -17.95
C GLU A 479 6.36 -22.08 -17.74
N ILE A 480 7.57 -22.60 -17.51
CA ILE A 480 7.84 -24.03 -17.40
C ILE A 480 8.00 -24.40 -15.92
N SER A 481 7.10 -25.24 -15.40
CA SER A 481 7.12 -25.70 -14.00
C SER A 481 7.86 -27.04 -13.80
N ASP A 482 7.97 -27.87 -14.84
CA ASP A 482 8.69 -29.14 -14.83
C ASP A 482 9.65 -29.24 -16.02
N LEU A 483 10.94 -29.10 -15.74
CA LEU A 483 12.01 -29.16 -16.74
C LEU A 483 12.23 -30.57 -17.32
N ASN A 484 11.58 -31.60 -16.77
CA ASN A 484 11.73 -32.98 -17.24
C ASN A 484 10.66 -33.40 -18.26
N LYS A 485 9.59 -32.62 -18.45
CA LYS A 485 8.66 -32.85 -19.56
C LYS A 485 9.39 -32.54 -20.87
N LYS A 486 9.18 -33.37 -21.90
CA LYS A 486 9.71 -33.08 -23.25
C LYS A 486 9.29 -31.66 -23.64
N ASP A 487 10.24 -30.88 -24.18
CA ASP A 487 10.03 -29.55 -24.76
C ASP A 487 9.08 -29.65 -25.98
N VAL A 488 7.79 -29.85 -25.71
CA VAL A 488 6.71 -29.67 -26.67
C VAL A 488 6.19 -28.26 -26.46
N GLU A 489 6.12 -27.48 -27.54
CA GLU A 489 5.55 -26.13 -27.51
C GLU A 489 4.13 -26.18 -26.92
N PRO A 490 3.79 -25.30 -25.98
CA PRO A 490 2.48 -25.29 -25.33
C PRO A 490 1.37 -24.91 -26.31
N ASP A 491 0.15 -25.39 -26.06
CA ASP A 491 -1.04 -24.86 -26.72
C ASP A 491 -1.22 -23.36 -26.39
N ILE A 492 -1.93 -22.60 -27.23
CA ILE A 492 -2.14 -21.15 -27.05
C ILE A 492 -2.70 -20.83 -25.65
N ASP A 493 -3.56 -21.69 -25.11
CA ASP A 493 -4.19 -21.52 -23.79
C ASP A 493 -3.24 -21.74 -22.60
N GLU A 494 -2.04 -22.28 -22.84
CA GLU A 494 -1.02 -22.53 -21.82
C GLU A 494 0.00 -21.39 -21.70
N TYR A 495 -0.05 -20.38 -22.57
CA TYR A 495 0.78 -19.19 -22.44
C TYR A 495 0.27 -18.28 -21.32
N SER A 496 1.20 -17.77 -20.51
CA SER A 496 0.91 -16.71 -19.53
C SER A 496 0.52 -15.40 -20.20
N HIS A 497 0.91 -15.22 -21.47
CA HIS A 497 0.51 -14.10 -22.31
C HIS A 497 0.62 -14.49 -23.78
N TYR A 498 -0.35 -14.06 -24.58
CA TYR A 498 -0.35 -14.26 -26.03
C TYR A 498 -0.92 -13.02 -26.72
N ALA A 499 -0.26 -12.55 -27.78
CA ALA A 499 -0.76 -11.44 -28.59
C ALA A 499 -0.38 -11.58 -30.06
N SER A 500 -1.27 -11.14 -30.95
CA SER A 500 -1.01 -10.97 -32.38
C SER A 500 -0.78 -9.48 -32.69
N LEU A 501 0.39 -9.15 -33.23
CA LEU A 501 0.92 -7.80 -33.38
C LEU A 501 0.96 -7.39 -34.86
N ALA A 502 0.00 -6.57 -35.27
CA ALA A 502 -0.13 -6.09 -36.65
C ALA A 502 0.71 -4.82 -36.90
N CYS A 503 2.04 -4.94 -36.94
CA CYS A 503 2.99 -3.82 -37.05
C CYS A 503 3.25 -3.36 -38.50
N PHE A 504 2.22 -3.23 -39.36
CA PHE A 504 2.39 -3.06 -40.81
C PHE A 504 2.73 -1.65 -41.29
N SER A 505 2.38 -0.62 -40.54
CA SER A 505 2.48 0.77 -41.04
C SER A 505 3.90 1.35 -40.96
N ALA A 506 4.68 0.91 -39.98
CA ALA A 506 6.04 1.34 -39.65
C ALA A 506 6.56 0.49 -38.47
N TRP A 507 7.80 0.73 -38.05
CA TRP A 507 8.31 0.27 -36.76
C TRP A 507 7.41 0.73 -35.60
N GLN A 508 7.00 -0.21 -34.75
CA GLN A 508 6.17 0.04 -33.58
C GLN A 508 6.83 -0.50 -32.32
N TRP A 509 6.91 0.33 -31.28
CA TRP A 509 7.38 -0.07 -29.95
C TRP A 509 6.28 -0.83 -29.21
N GLN A 510 6.59 -2.03 -28.74
CA GLN A 510 5.71 -2.88 -27.94
C GLN A 510 6.26 -2.99 -26.53
N THR A 511 5.36 -3.00 -25.55
CA THR A 511 5.74 -3.21 -24.15
C THR A 511 4.60 -3.82 -23.35
N PHE A 512 4.92 -4.81 -22.53
CA PHE A 512 3.96 -5.45 -21.63
C PHE A 512 4.65 -6.07 -20.41
N ASP A 513 3.93 -6.19 -19.30
CA ASP A 513 4.42 -6.73 -18.03
C ASP A 513 3.77 -8.07 -17.71
N ILE A 514 4.56 -9.06 -17.27
CA ILE A 514 4.11 -10.40 -16.86
C ILE A 514 4.57 -10.69 -15.45
N SER A 515 3.62 -11.00 -14.56
CA SER A 515 3.91 -11.52 -13.22
C SER A 515 3.96 -13.05 -13.28
N SER A 516 5.15 -13.60 -13.05
CA SER A 516 5.38 -15.04 -13.12
C SER A 516 4.79 -15.79 -11.91
N SER A 517 4.51 -17.07 -12.09
CA SER A 517 4.10 -17.98 -11.04
C SER A 517 5.28 -18.39 -10.15
N ASN A 518 5.03 -18.52 -8.85
CA ASN A 518 6.03 -18.99 -7.88
C ASN A 518 6.47 -20.46 -8.10
N ASN A 519 5.70 -21.23 -8.87
CA ASN A 519 6.01 -22.63 -9.16
C ASN A 519 6.83 -22.81 -10.44
N SER A 520 7.01 -21.73 -11.21
CA SER A 520 7.77 -21.76 -12.45
C SER A 520 9.25 -21.97 -12.14
N LYS A 521 9.96 -22.69 -13.00
CA LYS A 521 11.40 -22.93 -12.89
C LYS A 521 12.17 -22.22 -13.99
N GLN A 522 11.51 -21.97 -15.12
CA GLN A 522 12.05 -21.27 -16.27
C GLN A 522 10.94 -20.50 -16.97
N MET A 523 11.30 -19.40 -17.63
CA MET A 523 10.40 -18.64 -18.50
C MET A 523 11.04 -18.52 -19.88
N ARG A 524 10.22 -18.63 -20.93
CA ARG A 524 10.62 -18.44 -22.32
C ARG A 524 9.73 -17.41 -23.00
N LEU A 525 10.35 -16.60 -23.85
CA LEU A 525 9.65 -15.75 -24.80
C LEU A 525 9.60 -16.46 -26.16
N ILE A 526 8.40 -16.69 -26.66
CA ILE A 526 8.15 -17.27 -27.96
C ILE A 526 7.69 -16.16 -28.91
N ILE A 527 8.28 -16.11 -30.10
CA ILE A 527 7.90 -15.21 -31.18
C ILE A 527 7.65 -16.06 -32.42
N LYS A 528 6.49 -15.91 -33.05
CA LYS A 528 6.05 -16.76 -34.14
C LYS A 528 5.56 -15.93 -35.32
N LEU A 529 5.93 -16.36 -36.52
CA LEU A 529 5.20 -16.02 -37.75
C LEU A 529 4.39 -17.26 -38.15
N PRO A 530 3.05 -17.20 -38.02
CA PRO A 530 2.19 -18.35 -38.29
C PRO A 530 2.09 -18.64 -39.79
N ALA A 531 1.72 -19.88 -40.12
CA ALA A 531 1.48 -20.28 -41.49
C ALA A 531 0.33 -19.49 -42.15
N SER A 532 0.57 -19.09 -43.40
CA SER A 532 -0.38 -18.34 -44.23
C SER A 532 -0.33 -18.77 -45.68
N ASP A 533 -1.38 -18.44 -46.43
CA ASP A 533 -1.46 -18.69 -47.87
C ASP A 533 -0.46 -17.83 -48.67
N ASP A 534 -0.03 -16.70 -48.09
CA ASP A 534 0.93 -15.78 -48.66
C ASP A 534 2.26 -15.82 -47.89
N LYS A 535 3.32 -15.33 -48.54
CA LYS A 535 4.63 -15.13 -47.90
C LYS A 535 4.53 -14.06 -46.81
N SER A 536 5.12 -14.34 -45.65
CA SER A 536 5.10 -13.43 -44.49
C SER A 536 6.51 -13.02 -44.10
N ILE A 537 6.71 -11.73 -43.83
CA ILE A 537 8.01 -11.16 -43.43
C ILE A 537 7.80 -10.18 -42.29
N ALA A 538 8.54 -10.36 -41.20
CA ALA A 538 8.56 -9.45 -40.07
C ALA A 538 10.00 -9.17 -39.60
N LEU A 539 10.21 -7.96 -39.09
CA LEU A 539 11.44 -7.51 -38.48
C LEU A 539 11.21 -7.25 -36.99
N LEU A 540 12.21 -7.59 -36.19
CA LEU A 540 12.24 -7.40 -34.74
C LEU A 540 13.56 -6.72 -34.35
N ASP A 541 13.50 -5.74 -33.45
CA ASP A 541 14.67 -4.99 -33.01
C ASP A 541 14.59 -4.59 -31.53
N ASP A 542 15.73 -4.35 -30.89
CA ASP A 542 15.89 -3.97 -29.48
C ASP A 542 15.04 -4.82 -28.50
N LEU A 543 15.14 -6.14 -28.58
CA LEU A 543 14.45 -7.04 -27.68
C LEU A 543 15.03 -6.98 -26.27
N ARG A 544 14.24 -6.48 -25.32
CA ARG A 544 14.60 -6.34 -23.91
C ARG A 544 13.60 -7.06 -23.03
N VAL A 545 14.12 -7.86 -22.10
CA VAL A 545 13.37 -8.41 -20.98
C VAL A 545 14.03 -7.94 -19.71
N GLU A 546 13.33 -7.11 -18.95
CA GLU A 546 13.83 -6.50 -17.73
C GLU A 546 12.94 -6.95 -16.58
N ARG A 547 13.51 -7.24 -15.42
CA ARG A 547 12.71 -7.38 -14.20
C ARG A 547 12.12 -6.02 -13.82
N VAL A 548 10.81 -5.97 -13.58
CA VAL A 548 10.12 -4.79 -13.06
C VAL A 548 10.45 -4.67 -11.58
N PHE A 549 11.15 -3.61 -11.22
CA PHE A 549 11.62 -3.40 -9.87
C PHE A 549 10.80 -2.31 -9.16
N ILE A 550 10.26 -2.63 -7.99
CA ILE A 550 9.56 -1.69 -7.11
C ILE A 550 10.30 -1.71 -5.76
N PRO A 551 11.08 -0.67 -5.42
CA PRO A 551 11.77 -0.62 -4.14
C PRO A 551 10.78 -0.50 -2.99
N GLU A 552 11.19 -0.99 -1.83
CA GLU A 552 10.56 -0.60 -0.59
C GLU A 552 11.16 0.73 -0.13
N ILE A 553 10.30 1.71 0.15
CA ILE A 553 10.71 3.07 0.47
C ILE A 553 10.23 3.42 1.87
N VAL A 554 11.16 3.92 2.67
CA VAL A 554 10.89 4.49 3.99
C VAL A 554 11.60 5.83 4.08
N VAL A 555 10.95 6.80 4.70
CA VAL A 555 11.60 8.02 5.15
C VAL A 555 11.58 8.04 6.67
N ARG A 556 12.74 8.20 7.29
CA ARG A 556 12.94 8.14 8.74
C ARG A 556 13.57 9.44 9.20
N GLN A 557 13.09 10.00 10.30
CA GLN A 557 13.72 11.18 10.90
C GLN A 557 15.15 10.82 11.33
N SER A 558 16.11 11.68 10.95
CA SER A 558 17.55 11.36 11.04
C SER A 558 18.00 11.13 12.47
N GLU A 559 17.49 11.93 13.41
CA GLU A 559 17.76 11.79 14.82
C GLU A 559 16.43 11.54 15.55
N ALA A 560 16.37 10.46 16.31
CA ALA A 560 15.27 10.26 17.25
C ALA A 560 15.37 11.34 18.33
N SER A 561 14.22 11.90 18.74
CA SER A 561 14.19 12.75 19.93
C SER A 561 14.48 11.88 21.15
N LEU A 562 15.61 12.12 21.81
CA LEU A 562 16.02 11.37 23.00
C LEU A 562 15.56 12.08 24.28
N TYR A 563 15.02 11.30 25.20
CA TYR A 563 14.55 11.75 26.51
C TYR A 563 15.29 10.92 27.57
N THR A 564 16.45 11.40 28.02
CA THR A 564 17.32 10.67 28.96
C THR A 564 16.73 10.63 30.38
N ASN A 565 17.05 9.58 31.14
CA ASN A 565 16.73 9.38 32.57
C ASN A 565 15.26 9.14 32.94
N LYS A 566 14.45 8.49 32.09
CA LYS A 566 13.11 8.03 32.47
C LYS A 566 13.18 6.70 33.25
N THR A 567 12.54 6.67 34.41
CA THR A 567 12.34 5.44 35.20
C THR A 567 11.00 4.83 34.83
N PHE A 568 11.02 3.60 34.31
CA PHE A 568 9.81 2.88 33.95
C PHE A 568 9.30 2.09 35.16
N PRO A 569 7.98 2.07 35.41
CA PRO A 569 7.44 1.25 36.48
C PRO A 569 7.57 -0.24 36.15
N LYS A 570 7.71 -1.05 37.19
CA LYS A 570 7.57 -2.50 37.09
C LYS A 570 6.10 -2.87 37.08
N LEU A 571 5.76 -3.89 36.30
CA LEU A 571 4.39 -4.37 36.15
C LEU A 571 4.27 -5.82 36.61
N THR A 572 3.25 -6.11 37.40
CA THR A 572 2.79 -7.49 37.61
C THR A 572 1.32 -7.55 37.22
N PHE A 573 0.92 -8.46 36.34
CA PHE A 573 -0.47 -8.54 35.91
C PHE A 573 -1.04 -9.95 35.99
N THR A 574 -2.36 -10.07 36.15
CA THR A 574 -3.07 -11.34 36.04
C THR A 574 -4.39 -11.16 35.31
N LYS A 575 -4.76 -12.18 34.53
CA LYS A 575 -6.06 -12.28 33.88
C LYS A 575 -7.07 -12.84 34.88
N VAL A 576 -8.11 -12.05 35.19
CA VAL A 576 -9.21 -12.50 36.07
C VAL A 576 -10.25 -13.28 35.27
N ASN A 577 -10.62 -12.74 34.10
CA ASN A 577 -11.44 -13.37 33.07
C ASN A 577 -11.20 -12.67 31.71
N PRO A 578 -11.82 -13.09 30.58
CA PRO A 578 -11.60 -12.46 29.28
C PRO A 578 -11.90 -10.95 29.21
N THR A 579 -12.76 -10.45 30.09
CA THR A 579 -13.22 -9.05 30.12
C THR A 579 -12.61 -8.24 31.27
N LYS A 580 -11.70 -8.83 32.05
CA LYS A 580 -11.18 -8.20 33.26
C LYS A 580 -9.76 -8.66 33.62
N TYR A 581 -8.89 -7.69 33.86
CA TYR A 581 -7.49 -7.87 34.22
C TYR A 581 -7.12 -7.01 35.43
N ARG A 582 -6.10 -7.45 36.16
CA ARG A 582 -5.48 -6.69 37.25
C ARG A 582 -4.03 -6.42 36.91
N VAL A 583 -3.57 -5.21 37.23
CA VAL A 583 -2.20 -4.76 36.97
C VAL A 583 -1.69 -4.03 38.19
N LEU A 584 -0.70 -4.59 38.87
CA LEU A 584 0.09 -3.92 39.89
C LEU A 584 1.18 -3.12 39.19
N VAL A 585 1.23 -1.82 39.49
CA VAL A 585 2.25 -0.90 39.01
C VAL A 585 3.13 -0.51 40.19
N GLN A 586 4.44 -0.62 40.05
CA GLN A 586 5.41 -0.30 41.10
C GLN A 586 6.49 0.65 40.61
N GLY A 587 6.79 1.68 41.40
CA GLY A 587 7.82 2.67 41.08
C GLY A 587 7.42 3.69 40.01
N ALA A 588 6.11 3.94 39.82
CA ALA A 588 5.62 4.95 38.88
C ALA A 588 5.78 6.36 39.45
N THR A 589 6.92 7.00 39.19
CA THR A 589 7.24 8.35 39.66
C THR A 589 7.12 9.43 38.58
N SER A 590 6.87 9.04 37.33
CA SER A 590 6.73 9.93 36.18
C SER A 590 5.64 9.42 35.24
N PRO A 591 5.12 10.26 34.32
CA PRO A 591 4.14 9.80 33.34
C PRO A 591 4.64 8.62 32.52
N TYR A 592 3.76 7.66 32.26
CA TYR A 592 4.08 6.46 31.50
C TYR A 592 2.90 6.03 30.64
N LEU A 593 3.18 5.17 29.65
CA LEU A 593 2.16 4.53 28.83
C LEU A 593 1.91 3.11 29.32
N LEU A 594 0.66 2.75 29.60
CA LEU A 594 0.26 1.36 29.80
C LEU A 594 -0.32 0.83 28.50
N VAL A 595 0.39 -0.06 27.81
CA VAL A 595 -0.10 -0.77 26.63
C VAL A 595 -0.79 -2.05 27.04
N PHE A 596 -1.90 -2.35 26.39
CA PHE A 596 -2.72 -3.55 26.56
C PHE A 596 -3.01 -4.18 25.19
N SER A 597 -2.43 -5.36 24.99
CA SER A 597 -2.41 -6.14 23.75
C SER A 597 -3.72 -6.90 23.48
N GLU A 598 -4.86 -6.25 23.66
CA GLU A 598 -6.18 -6.71 23.20
C GLU A 598 -6.72 -5.72 22.17
N SER A 599 -7.66 -6.16 21.31
CA SER A 599 -8.27 -5.31 20.29
C SER A 599 -8.84 -4.02 20.89
N PHE A 600 -8.53 -2.91 20.24
CA PHE A 600 -8.89 -1.57 20.66
C PHE A 600 -10.41 -1.40 20.66
N GLN A 601 -10.93 -0.97 21.80
CA GLN A 601 -12.32 -0.56 21.96
C GLN A 601 -12.36 0.54 23.01
N ASP A 602 -13.03 1.65 22.71
CA ASP A 602 -13.25 2.77 23.65
C ASP A 602 -13.93 2.34 24.97
N ASN A 603 -14.55 1.16 24.95
CA ASN A 603 -15.25 0.52 26.06
C ASN A 603 -14.34 -0.19 27.07
N TRP A 604 -13.06 -0.41 26.76
CA TRP A 604 -12.09 -0.82 27.76
C TRP A 604 -11.79 0.34 28.70
N LYS A 605 -12.01 0.15 29.99
CA LYS A 605 -11.85 1.19 31.01
C LYS A 605 -10.81 0.75 32.03
N LEU A 606 -10.02 1.73 32.47
CA LEU A 606 -9.03 1.58 33.52
C LEU A 606 -9.61 2.13 34.83
N TYR A 607 -9.40 1.47 35.97
CA TYR A 607 -9.87 1.92 37.27
C TYR A 607 -8.74 1.83 38.30
N LEU A 608 -8.56 2.88 39.09
CA LEU A 608 -7.65 2.86 40.23
C LEU A 608 -8.34 2.17 41.41
N LYS A 609 -7.76 1.08 41.91
CA LYS A 609 -8.23 0.45 43.15
C LYS A 609 -7.81 1.36 44.32
N LYS A 610 -8.74 1.67 45.22
CA LYS A 610 -8.44 2.49 46.41
C LYS A 610 -7.30 1.84 47.18
N ALA A 611 -6.21 2.59 47.37
CA ALA A 611 -5.08 2.11 48.16
C ALA A 611 -5.51 1.88 49.61
N ILE A 612 -5.21 0.69 50.15
CA ILE A 612 -5.33 0.41 51.58
C ILE A 612 -3.92 0.58 52.17
N PRO A 613 -3.70 1.54 53.09
CA PRO A 613 -2.39 1.75 53.69
C PRO A 613 -1.86 0.46 54.35
N GLY A 614 -0.64 0.05 53.99
CA GLY A 614 0.01 -1.14 54.55
C GLY A 614 -0.41 -2.48 53.95
N GLN A 615 -1.26 -2.51 52.92
CA GLN A 615 -1.64 -3.76 52.24
C GLN A 615 -0.52 -4.23 51.29
N ASP A 616 -0.17 -5.51 51.38
CA ASP A 616 0.67 -6.19 50.40
C ASP A 616 -0.17 -6.63 49.19
N TYR A 617 -0.03 -5.88 48.10
CA TYR A 617 -0.71 -6.15 46.83
C TYR A 617 -0.17 -7.39 46.11
N SER A 618 1.01 -7.91 46.47
CA SER A 618 1.63 -9.04 45.75
C SER A 618 0.82 -10.34 45.87
N SER A 619 0.15 -10.52 47.00
CA SER A 619 -0.70 -11.69 47.27
C SER A 619 -1.88 -11.84 46.30
N ASP A 620 -2.38 -10.73 45.73
CA ASP A 620 -3.52 -10.72 44.80
C ASP A 620 -3.16 -11.27 43.39
N PHE A 621 -1.87 -11.43 43.08
CA PHE A 621 -1.37 -11.86 41.76
C PHE A 621 -0.93 -13.33 41.70
N GLY A 622 -0.86 -14.00 42.86
CA GLY A 622 -0.48 -15.41 42.96
C GLY A 622 0.96 -15.69 42.53
N THR A 623 1.25 -16.95 42.18
CA THR A 623 2.58 -17.37 41.71
C THR A 623 2.87 -16.80 40.32
N VAL A 624 4.05 -16.22 40.13
CA VAL A 624 4.55 -15.78 38.81
C VAL A 624 4.67 -16.99 37.89
N THR A 625 4.02 -16.90 36.73
CA THR A 625 3.98 -17.95 35.71
C THR A 625 4.87 -17.63 34.51
N ALA A 626 5.12 -16.35 34.25
CA ALA A 626 6.08 -15.89 33.25
C ALA A 626 6.70 -14.57 33.70
N SER A 627 7.94 -14.34 33.28
CA SER A 627 8.71 -13.12 33.54
C SER A 627 9.34 -12.65 32.23
N TYR A 628 9.28 -11.35 31.97
CA TYR A 628 9.72 -10.72 30.74
C TYR A 628 10.67 -9.56 31.06
N PHE A 629 11.62 -9.29 30.16
CA PHE A 629 12.60 -8.21 30.28
C PHE A 629 13.29 -8.18 31.65
N ASP A 630 13.89 -9.30 32.04
CA ASP A 630 14.64 -9.46 33.30
C ASP A 630 13.84 -9.10 34.57
N GLY A 631 12.53 -9.41 34.57
CA GLY A 631 11.65 -9.18 35.72
C GLY A 631 11.11 -7.75 35.84
N GLU A 632 11.25 -6.93 34.79
CA GLU A 632 10.54 -5.66 34.71
C GLU A 632 9.01 -5.87 34.55
N ILE A 633 8.61 -7.01 33.96
CA ILE A 633 7.20 -7.37 33.77
C ILE A 633 6.98 -8.84 34.16
N GLU A 634 5.98 -9.10 34.98
CA GLU A 634 5.61 -10.44 35.46
C GLU A 634 4.15 -10.76 35.20
N GLU A 635 3.85 -11.99 34.77
CA GLU A 635 2.50 -12.52 34.61
C GLU A 635 2.19 -13.51 35.74
N GLY A 636 1.25 -13.15 36.59
CA GLY A 636 0.72 -14.00 37.66
C GLY A 636 -0.22 -15.08 37.13
N ARG A 637 -0.55 -16.04 37.99
CA ARG A 637 -1.45 -17.15 37.63
C ARG A 637 -2.82 -16.64 37.21
N ARG A 638 -3.28 -17.06 36.03
CA ARG A 638 -4.63 -16.77 35.53
C ARG A 638 -5.70 -17.27 36.48
N GLN A 639 -6.68 -16.43 36.74
CA GLN A 639 -7.88 -16.77 37.46
C GLN A 639 -9.00 -17.04 36.43
N GLN A 640 -10.03 -17.81 36.81
CA GLN A 640 -11.24 -17.99 36.01
C GLN A 640 -12.45 -17.71 36.88
N VAL A 641 -12.62 -16.44 37.20
CA VAL A 641 -13.70 -16.00 38.11
C VAL A 641 -14.84 -15.45 37.29
N PHE A 642 -15.94 -16.22 37.23
CA PHE A 642 -17.17 -15.82 36.53
C PHE A 642 -18.06 -14.93 37.42
N TRP A 643 -18.19 -15.26 38.72
CA TRP A 643 -18.97 -14.50 39.72
C TRP A 643 -18.27 -14.48 41.06
N ASP A 644 -17.88 -13.30 41.55
CA ASP A 644 -17.44 -13.08 42.93
C ASP A 644 -17.51 -11.59 43.35
N LYS A 645 -16.88 -11.25 44.48
CA LYS A 645 -16.75 -9.87 45.00
C LYS A 645 -16.01 -8.93 44.02
N LEU A 646 -15.12 -9.45 43.17
CA LEU A 646 -14.39 -8.69 42.17
C LEU A 646 -15.31 -8.19 41.06
N SER A 647 -16.40 -8.89 40.72
CA SER A 647 -17.32 -8.50 39.64
C SER A 647 -17.98 -7.12 39.84
N TRP A 648 -18.01 -6.61 41.07
CA TRP A 648 -18.74 -5.40 41.45
C TRP A 648 -17.84 -4.23 41.91
N GLU A 649 -16.53 -4.46 42.04
CA GLU A 649 -15.61 -3.53 42.72
C GLU A 649 -15.44 -2.16 42.01
N THR A 650 -15.71 -2.12 40.70
CA THR A 650 -15.50 -0.96 39.82
C THR A 650 -16.81 -0.24 39.45
N TRP A 651 -17.98 -0.73 39.91
CA TRP A 651 -19.30 -0.26 39.46
C TRP A 651 -19.58 1.22 39.75
N PHE A 652 -19.06 1.71 40.87
CA PHE A 652 -19.22 3.09 41.32
C PHE A 652 -17.91 3.90 41.21
N SER A 653 -16.90 3.33 40.58
CA SER A 653 -15.60 3.97 40.38
C SER A 653 -15.60 4.74 39.06
N LYS A 654 -14.99 5.92 39.05
CA LYS A 654 -14.75 6.67 37.81
C LYS A 654 -13.58 6.04 37.04
N PRO A 655 -13.69 5.89 35.70
CA PRO A 655 -12.56 5.49 34.89
C PRO A 655 -11.37 6.46 35.04
N LEU A 656 -10.18 5.89 35.05
CA LEU A 656 -8.89 6.57 35.08
C LEU A 656 -8.45 6.89 33.64
N ALA A 657 -7.93 8.09 33.40
CA ALA A 657 -7.27 8.46 32.14
C ALA A 657 -8.11 8.19 30.87
N GLU A 658 -9.43 8.37 30.94
CA GLU A 658 -10.35 8.09 29.82
C GLU A 658 -10.08 8.99 28.61
N GLU A 659 -9.83 10.27 28.85
CA GLU A 659 -9.39 11.23 27.82
C GLU A 659 -7.96 10.96 27.34
N ASN A 660 -7.27 9.94 27.86
CA ASN A 660 -5.90 9.59 27.52
C ASN A 660 -5.78 8.12 27.07
N HIS A 661 -6.87 7.58 26.52
CA HIS A 661 -6.94 6.28 25.88
C HIS A 661 -6.73 6.43 24.36
N TYR A 662 -5.82 5.63 23.79
CA TYR A 662 -5.42 5.72 22.38
C TYR A 662 -5.24 4.33 21.75
N LEU A 663 -5.34 4.28 20.42
CA LEU A 663 -4.98 3.11 19.61
C LEU A 663 -3.45 3.06 19.46
N VAL A 664 -2.85 1.92 19.77
CA VAL A 664 -1.41 1.66 19.62
C VAL A 664 -1.16 0.40 18.81
N ASN A 665 -0.04 0.33 18.09
CA ASN A 665 0.34 -0.77 17.19
C ASN A 665 -0.72 -1.09 16.12
N GLY A 666 -1.65 -0.15 15.87
CA GLY A 666 -2.76 -0.30 14.95
C GLY A 666 -3.87 -1.28 15.36
N TYR A 667 -3.79 -1.86 16.56
CA TYR A 667 -4.84 -2.74 17.09
C TYR A 667 -5.02 -2.68 18.61
N GLY A 668 -3.98 -2.35 19.37
CA GLY A 668 -3.95 -2.45 20.83
C GLY A 668 -4.49 -1.20 21.52
N ASN A 669 -4.69 -1.31 22.83
CA ASN A 669 -5.08 -0.19 23.67
C ASN A 669 -3.84 0.41 24.34
N SER A 670 -3.80 1.73 24.51
CA SER A 670 -2.84 2.39 25.39
C SER A 670 -3.49 3.47 26.25
N TRP A 671 -3.03 3.61 27.50
CA TRP A 671 -3.40 4.70 28.38
C TRP A 671 -2.17 5.53 28.75
N TYR A 672 -2.26 6.84 28.58
CA TYR A 672 -1.27 7.78 29.12
C TYR A 672 -1.65 8.15 30.56
N ILE A 673 -0.83 7.68 31.50
CA ILE A 673 -1.09 7.79 32.94
C ILE A 673 -0.08 8.74 33.56
N THR A 674 -0.55 9.79 34.20
CA THR A 674 0.28 10.75 34.95
C THR A 674 0.15 10.51 36.46
N PRO A 675 1.13 10.96 37.27
CA PRO A 675 1.04 10.88 38.73
C PRO A 675 -0.24 11.52 39.31
N GLN A 676 -0.76 12.57 38.67
CA GLN A 676 -2.00 13.23 39.09
C GLN A 676 -3.21 12.30 38.95
N ASN A 677 -3.22 11.40 37.96
CA ASN A 677 -4.28 10.42 37.81
C ASN A 677 -4.30 9.44 38.99
N THR A 678 -3.13 9.11 39.54
CA THR A 678 -2.96 8.05 40.55
C THR A 678 -2.82 8.58 41.97
N ALA A 679 -3.28 9.81 42.22
CA ALA A 679 -3.14 10.50 43.51
C ALA A 679 -1.69 10.54 44.02
N GLU A 680 -0.72 10.69 43.09
CA GLU A 680 0.73 10.75 43.36
C GLU A 680 1.30 9.48 44.03
N LEU A 681 0.57 8.36 43.99
CA LEU A 681 1.06 7.07 44.47
C LEU A 681 2.09 6.50 43.49
N SER A 682 3.20 5.99 44.01
CA SER A 682 4.21 5.29 43.20
C SER A 682 3.95 3.79 43.04
N THR A 683 3.11 3.21 43.90
CA THR A 683 2.68 1.81 43.84
C THR A 683 1.17 1.72 44.04
N TYR A 684 0.49 1.07 43.10
CA TYR A 684 -0.96 0.95 43.10
C TYR A 684 -1.43 -0.16 42.18
N GLU A 685 -2.68 -0.59 42.38
CA GLU A 685 -3.33 -1.58 41.54
C GLU A 685 -4.35 -0.92 40.62
N LEU A 686 -4.27 -1.31 39.35
CA LEU A 686 -5.21 -0.94 38.30
C LEU A 686 -6.08 -2.14 37.95
N VAL A 687 -7.36 -1.86 37.70
CA VAL A 687 -8.33 -2.82 37.17
C VAL A 687 -8.69 -2.40 35.76
N VAL A 688 -8.44 -3.28 34.79
CA VAL A 688 -8.80 -3.08 33.38
C VAL A 688 -10.05 -3.91 33.12
N GLU A 689 -11.13 -3.27 32.68
CA GLU A 689 -12.44 -3.93 32.52
C GLU A 689 -13.17 -3.47 31.27
N LEU A 690 -13.80 -4.40 30.56
CA LEU A 690 -14.64 -4.11 29.40
C LEU A 690 -16.05 -3.67 29.86
N TRP A 691 -16.37 -2.40 29.70
CA TRP A 691 -17.59 -1.79 30.25
C TRP A 691 -18.92 -2.48 29.83
N PRO A 692 -19.12 -2.89 28.55
CA PRO A 692 -20.32 -3.62 28.12
C PRO A 692 -20.61 -4.90 28.92
N GLN A 693 -19.59 -5.53 29.50
CA GLN A 693 -19.76 -6.71 30.33
C GLN A 693 -20.66 -6.43 31.55
N ARG A 694 -20.70 -5.19 32.04
CA ARG A 694 -21.62 -4.78 33.12
C ARG A 694 -23.08 -4.86 32.70
N LEU A 695 -23.40 -4.43 31.48
CA LEU A 695 -24.76 -4.51 30.94
C LEU A 695 -25.22 -5.97 30.84
N PHE A 696 -24.31 -6.87 30.47
CA PHE A 696 -24.57 -8.30 30.49
C PHE A 696 -24.90 -8.81 31.90
N TYR A 697 -24.11 -8.43 32.93
CA TYR A 697 -24.39 -8.81 34.31
C TYR A 697 -25.72 -8.25 34.84
N ILE A 698 -26.06 -7.00 34.49
CA ILE A 698 -27.37 -6.41 34.81
C ILE A 698 -28.49 -7.22 34.14
N GLY A 699 -28.34 -7.53 32.85
CA GLY A 699 -29.30 -8.32 32.09
C GLY A 699 -29.51 -9.71 32.69
N LEU A 700 -28.43 -10.37 33.11
CA LEU A 700 -28.51 -11.67 33.78
C LEU A 700 -29.24 -11.57 35.13
N ALA A 701 -28.95 -10.54 35.93
CA ALA A 701 -29.61 -10.32 37.21
C ALA A 701 -31.11 -10.05 37.03
N VAL A 702 -31.49 -9.17 36.10
CA VAL A 702 -32.90 -8.87 35.79
C VAL A 702 -33.63 -10.13 35.28
N SER A 703 -33.00 -10.92 34.42
CA SER A 703 -33.56 -12.17 33.90
C SER A 703 -33.73 -13.20 35.02
N GLY A 704 -32.75 -13.32 35.91
CA GLY A 704 -32.80 -14.21 37.08
C GLY A 704 -33.92 -13.84 38.05
N VAL A 705 -34.06 -12.55 38.37
CA VAL A 705 -35.17 -12.05 39.20
C VAL A 705 -36.51 -12.33 38.53
N SER A 706 -36.63 -12.07 37.23
CA SER A 706 -37.86 -12.34 36.46
C SER A 706 -38.22 -13.82 36.43
N LEU A 707 -37.22 -14.70 36.28
CA LEU A 707 -37.43 -16.14 36.34
C LEU A 707 -37.91 -16.57 37.73
N LEU A 708 -37.29 -16.06 38.79
CA LEU A 708 -37.67 -16.36 40.17
C LEU A 708 -39.09 -15.87 40.49
N THR A 709 -39.49 -14.69 40.02
CA THR A 709 -40.87 -14.20 40.21
C THR A 709 -41.88 -15.04 39.44
N CYS A 710 -41.56 -15.48 38.22
CA CYS A 710 -42.39 -16.43 37.45
C CYS A 710 -42.51 -17.79 38.13
N LEU A 711 -41.41 -18.34 38.66
CA LEU A 711 -41.44 -19.62 39.39
C LEU A 711 -42.22 -19.50 40.70
N ALA A 712 -42.06 -18.39 41.43
CA ALA A 712 -42.82 -18.13 42.65
C ALA A 712 -44.33 -17.99 42.38
N SER A 713 -44.71 -17.30 41.30
CA SER A 713 -46.12 -17.16 40.92
C SER A 713 -46.72 -18.51 40.48
N LEU A 714 -45.97 -19.32 39.72
CA LEU A 714 -46.40 -20.64 39.29
C LEU A 714 -46.55 -21.60 40.47
N PHE A 715 -45.61 -21.59 41.43
CA PHE A 715 -45.71 -22.34 42.68
C PHE A 715 -46.94 -21.92 43.49
N PHE A 716 -47.21 -20.62 43.58
CA PHE A 716 -48.39 -20.10 44.27
C PHE A 716 -49.71 -20.57 43.61
N VAL A 717 -49.76 -20.59 42.27
CA VAL A 717 -50.91 -21.09 41.50
C VAL A 717 -51.12 -22.60 41.71
N VAL A 718 -50.06 -23.42 41.62
CA VAL A 718 -50.15 -24.88 41.82
C VAL A 718 -50.55 -25.24 43.25
N LYS A 719 -50.03 -24.53 44.25
CA LYS A 719 -50.45 -24.73 45.66
C LYS A 719 -51.93 -24.40 45.85
N LYS A 720 -52.44 -23.38 45.15
CA LYS A 720 -53.86 -23.00 45.18
C LYS A 720 -54.77 -24.02 44.46
N SER A 721 -54.30 -24.67 43.40
CA SER A 721 -55.10 -25.71 42.70
C SER A 721 -55.23 -27.02 43.50
N ASN A 722 -54.22 -27.38 44.28
CA ASN A 722 -54.25 -28.56 45.17
C ASN A 722 -55.13 -28.39 46.42
N PHE A 723 -55.68 -27.19 46.65
CA PHE A 723 -56.58 -26.88 47.77
C PHE A 723 -58.06 -26.73 47.35
N ARG A 724 -58.44 -27.14 46.14
CA ARG A 724 -59.86 -27.36 45.82
C ARG A 724 -60.29 -28.73 46.37
N PRO A 725 -61.19 -28.82 47.37
CA PRO A 725 -61.80 -30.09 47.72
C PRO A 725 -62.59 -30.61 46.52
N SER A 726 -62.53 -31.93 46.29
CA SER A 726 -63.43 -32.62 45.37
C SER A 726 -64.87 -32.39 45.82
N GLU A 727 -65.65 -31.70 45.01
CA GLU A 727 -67.11 -31.85 45.01
C GLU A 727 -67.50 -33.12 44.25
#